data_AF-A0A3D8HAS1-F1
#
_entry.id   AF-A0A3D8HAS1-F1
#
_cell.length_a   1.000
_cell.length_b   1.000
_cell.length_c   1.000
_cell.angle_alpha   90.00
_cell.angle_beta   90.00
_cell.angle_gamma   90.00
#
_symmetry.space_group_name_H-M   'P 1'
#
loop_
_entity.id
_entity.type
_entity.pdbx_description
1 polymer ?
#
loop_
_entity_poly.entity_id
_entity_poly.type
_entity_poly.pdbx_seq_one_letter_code
_entity_poly.pdbx_strand_id
1 'polypeptide(L)'
;MHTLIIMKKVIYLILFSLIANLAIHAQEKTGEWNGCDRYDFTFKDRQAIVVVPKQAAKGNPWIWRPAFFDAFPSVDKALLEKGFHIVYYDVTHLYGSPRAVALGTDFYHEMVARYGLSDKVTLEGFSRGGLFAFNWAAQNTDKVACIYVDAPVCDVFSWPGRKNASLWNDLLKEWNLTDADMNSFKGNPVDNLAPIASAGIPIISVCGDSDQTVPFKENMDIVRSRYLAAGGPVEVIIKKGCDHHPHSLDNPEPVVDFILRQQPEYEKYLHYNVRGSLQNSFHKFEKERRARVAFLGGSITEMDGWRNRVEQQLQQRFPYTEFEWIEAGIGSTGTTPGAFRLQHDILSKGKVDLLFVEAAVNDDTNGFSALEQVRGMEGEVRHALKSNPEMDIVMLHFIYDPFIPMVARKQTPDVILNHERVANHYLIPSINLCQEIGERMQDGEFTWDEFGGTHPKPFGHKFYAAAIGHLFDDLWKGLSPEKAVVPHEIPSKPLDAYSYDNGDFIDIQKARSDKGWKLVDNWHPDNKAGKRKGFVDVPMLEATRPGDQLTLEFKGKAIGIFCVSGPSAGILEYSVDGAPFKQLDTFTEWSHNLYIPWVYMLETELKNTDHKLVLRMSKKKNQDSLGTECQIRNFVVNQ
;
A
#
# COMPACT_ATOMS: atom_id res chain seq x y z
N MET A 1 48.38 -0.33 -17.51
CA MET A 1 48.15 0.63 -16.40
C MET A 1 46.70 0.63 -15.89
N HIS A 2 45.69 0.35 -16.72
CA HIS A 2 44.28 0.23 -16.28
C HIS A 2 43.97 -1.02 -15.43
N THR A 3 44.60 -2.17 -15.70
CA THR A 3 44.36 -3.42 -14.95
C THR A 3 44.83 -3.33 -13.49
N LEU A 4 45.85 -2.51 -13.21
CA LEU A 4 46.39 -2.30 -11.86
C LEU A 4 45.48 -1.42 -10.99
N ILE A 5 44.66 -0.55 -11.60
CA ILE A 5 43.73 0.36 -10.91
C ILE A 5 42.45 -0.40 -10.52
N ILE A 6 42.00 -1.33 -11.37
CA ILE A 6 40.85 -2.20 -11.09
C ILE A 6 41.19 -3.19 -9.97
N MET A 7 42.38 -3.81 -10.00
CA MET A 7 42.84 -4.66 -8.88
C MET A 7 42.96 -3.89 -7.57
N LYS A 8 43.42 -2.63 -7.56
CA LYS A 8 43.45 -1.81 -6.34
C LYS A 8 42.07 -1.50 -5.78
N LYS A 9 41.06 -1.23 -6.63
CA LYS A 9 39.67 -1.00 -6.17
C LYS A 9 39.02 -2.27 -5.62
N VAL A 10 39.26 -3.43 -6.25
CA VAL A 10 38.75 -4.73 -5.77
C VAL A 10 39.45 -5.14 -4.46
N ILE A 11 40.76 -4.91 -4.34
CA ILE A 11 41.50 -5.16 -3.08
C ILE A 11 41.04 -4.23 -1.96
N TYR A 12 40.72 -2.96 -2.25
CA TYR A 12 40.16 -2.03 -1.23
C TYR A 12 38.75 -2.43 -0.78
N LEU A 13 37.88 -2.89 -1.69
CA LEU A 13 36.54 -3.40 -1.31
C LEU A 13 36.61 -4.69 -0.50
N ILE A 14 37.50 -5.61 -0.85
CA ILE A 14 37.71 -6.86 -0.10
C ILE A 14 38.37 -6.57 1.25
N LEU A 15 39.30 -5.60 1.34
CA LEU A 15 39.86 -5.18 2.64
C LEU A 15 38.81 -4.49 3.52
N PHE A 16 37.90 -3.68 2.97
CA PHE A 16 36.85 -3.02 3.76
C PHE A 16 35.81 -4.02 4.27
N SER A 17 35.45 -5.02 3.45
CA SER A 17 34.60 -6.16 3.85
C SER A 17 35.28 -7.05 4.90
N LEU A 18 36.60 -7.27 4.82
CA LEU A 18 37.33 -8.00 5.85
C LEU A 18 37.49 -7.18 7.14
N ILE A 19 37.68 -5.87 7.06
CA ILE A 19 37.90 -5.00 8.23
C ILE A 19 36.58 -4.76 9.00
N ALA A 20 35.44 -4.65 8.31
CA ALA A 20 34.12 -4.64 8.96
C ALA A 20 33.82 -5.97 9.67
N ASN A 21 34.26 -7.11 9.12
CA ASN A 21 34.17 -8.42 9.79
C ASN A 21 35.20 -8.60 10.93
N LEU A 22 36.29 -7.85 10.94
CA LEU A 22 37.36 -7.96 11.96
C LEU A 22 37.02 -7.24 13.27
N ALA A 23 36.18 -6.20 13.25
CA ALA A 23 35.80 -5.52 14.49
C ALA A 23 34.80 -6.33 15.34
N ILE A 24 33.90 -7.09 14.69
CA ILE A 24 33.02 -8.06 15.36
C ILE A 24 33.83 -9.21 16.00
N HIS A 25 35.00 -9.55 15.42
CA HIS A 25 35.88 -10.60 15.95
C HIS A 25 36.79 -10.19 17.13
N ALA A 26 36.76 -8.92 17.56
CA ALA A 26 37.57 -8.49 18.71
C ALA A 26 36.93 -8.82 20.07
N GLN A 27 35.65 -9.19 20.09
CA GLN A 27 34.91 -9.56 21.29
C GLN A 27 34.55 -11.05 21.21
N GLU A 28 34.94 -11.83 22.22
CA GLU A 28 34.60 -13.26 22.24
C GLU A 28 33.08 -13.43 22.33
N LYS A 29 32.52 -14.28 21.46
CA LYS A 29 31.11 -14.70 21.50
C LYS A 29 30.78 -15.18 22.91
N THR A 30 29.78 -14.59 23.54
CA THR A 30 29.39 -14.94 24.92
C THR A 30 28.27 -15.97 24.96
N GLY A 31 27.49 -16.12 23.88
CA GLY A 31 26.42 -17.10 23.79
C GLY A 31 25.64 -17.04 22.48
N GLU A 32 24.40 -17.51 22.52
CA GLU A 32 23.45 -17.46 21.39
C GLU A 32 22.09 -16.92 21.85
N TRP A 33 21.39 -16.25 20.93
CA TRP A 33 19.99 -15.84 21.12
C TRP A 33 19.21 -16.13 19.83
N ASN A 34 18.17 -16.96 19.93
CA ASN A 34 17.39 -17.45 18.78
C ASN A 34 18.26 -18.02 17.63
N GLY A 35 19.32 -18.77 18.00
CA GLY A 35 20.23 -19.42 17.06
C GLY A 35 21.15 -18.46 16.30
N CYS A 36 21.32 -17.24 16.80
CA CYS A 36 22.23 -16.21 16.30
C CYS A 36 23.28 -15.86 17.35
N ASP A 37 24.45 -15.38 16.90
CA ASP A 37 25.57 -15.07 17.78
C ASP A 37 25.24 -13.88 18.69
N ARG A 38 25.53 -14.04 19.98
CA ARG A 38 25.28 -13.04 21.02
C ARG A 38 26.58 -12.65 21.72
N TYR A 39 26.71 -11.35 21.97
CA TYR A 39 27.85 -10.72 22.62
C TYR A 39 27.35 -9.87 23.80
N ASP A 40 27.77 -10.23 25.01
CA ASP A 40 27.42 -9.56 26.25
C ASP A 40 28.64 -8.83 26.79
N PHE A 41 28.47 -7.56 27.16
CA PHE A 41 29.57 -6.75 27.68
C PHE A 41 29.07 -5.60 28.55
N THR A 42 30.02 -4.86 29.13
CA THR A 42 29.73 -3.62 29.85
C THR A 42 30.25 -2.43 29.07
N PHE A 43 29.42 -1.39 28.95
CA PHE A 43 29.81 -0.10 28.38
C PHE A 43 29.47 1.02 29.37
N LYS A 44 30.50 1.71 29.85
CA LYS A 44 30.39 2.74 30.92
C LYS A 44 29.59 2.25 32.12
N ASP A 45 29.97 1.08 32.63
CA ASP A 45 29.39 0.40 33.81
C ASP A 45 27.92 -0.03 33.66
N ARG A 46 27.43 -0.17 32.41
CA ARG A 46 26.07 -0.63 32.13
C ARG A 46 26.08 -1.80 31.17
N GLN A 47 25.13 -2.71 31.34
CA GLN A 47 25.04 -3.92 30.53
C GLN A 47 24.65 -3.58 29.10
N ALA A 48 25.34 -4.21 28.16
CA ALA A 48 25.09 -4.11 26.74
C ALA A 48 25.07 -5.51 26.12
N ILE A 49 24.20 -5.70 25.12
CA ILE A 49 24.08 -6.94 24.36
C ILE A 49 23.99 -6.58 22.88
N VAL A 50 24.71 -7.31 22.05
CA VAL A 50 24.56 -7.28 20.58
C VAL A 50 24.27 -8.70 20.10
N VAL A 51 23.19 -8.88 19.35
CA VAL A 51 22.88 -10.11 18.62
C VAL A 51 23.05 -9.86 17.13
N VAL A 52 23.86 -10.69 16.48
CA VAL A 52 24.22 -10.56 15.07
C VAL A 52 23.39 -11.55 14.23
N PRO A 53 22.66 -11.11 13.21
CA PRO A 53 21.89 -11.99 12.35
C PRO A 53 22.80 -12.96 11.59
N LYS A 54 22.27 -14.15 11.24
CA LYS A 54 22.99 -15.12 10.40
C LYS A 54 23.41 -14.53 9.05
N GLN A 55 22.56 -13.67 8.49
CA GLN A 55 22.84 -12.90 7.29
C GLN A 55 22.35 -11.47 7.52
N ALA A 56 23.29 -10.53 7.62
CA ALA A 56 22.94 -9.12 7.77
C ALA A 56 22.25 -8.61 6.50
N ALA A 57 21.19 -7.82 6.69
CA ALA A 57 20.58 -7.06 5.62
C ALA A 57 21.53 -5.94 5.17
N LYS A 58 21.36 -5.50 3.92
CA LYS A 58 22.16 -4.41 3.37
C LYS A 58 22.04 -3.16 4.26
N GLY A 59 23.17 -2.49 4.49
CA GLY A 59 23.25 -1.32 5.36
C GLY A 59 23.39 -1.61 6.86
N ASN A 60 23.43 -2.90 7.28
CA ASN A 60 23.51 -3.33 8.68
C ASN A 60 22.46 -2.63 9.57
N PRO A 61 21.16 -2.72 9.23
CA PRO A 61 20.12 -2.13 10.03
C PRO A 61 20.09 -2.77 11.42
N TRP A 62 19.61 -2.01 12.39
CA TRP A 62 19.59 -2.44 13.78
C TRP A 62 18.44 -1.79 14.56
N ILE A 63 17.93 -2.56 15.51
CA ILE A 63 16.94 -2.10 16.49
C ILE A 63 17.58 -2.02 17.87
N TRP A 64 17.30 -0.95 18.59
CA TRP A 64 17.90 -0.65 19.87
C TRP A 64 16.87 -0.63 21.00
N ARG A 65 17.03 -1.58 21.93
CA ARG A 65 16.28 -1.69 23.17
C ARG A 65 17.01 -0.98 24.32
N PRO A 66 16.40 0.06 24.93
CA PRO A 66 16.94 0.74 26.11
C PRO A 66 16.57 0.05 27.44
N ALA A 67 15.67 -0.93 27.39
CA ALA A 67 15.15 -1.63 28.55
C ALA A 67 14.70 -3.07 28.19
N PHE A 68 14.70 -3.94 29.20
CA PHE A 68 14.07 -5.27 29.17
C PHE A 68 14.45 -6.15 27.96
N PHE A 69 15.74 -6.50 27.82
CA PHE A 69 16.15 -7.49 26.82
C PHE A 69 15.37 -8.80 27.00
N ASP A 70 14.98 -9.44 25.88
CA ASP A 70 14.22 -10.70 25.82
C ASP A 70 12.76 -10.66 26.34
N ALA A 71 12.25 -9.48 26.74
CA ALA A 71 10.85 -9.31 27.12
C ALA A 71 9.97 -9.08 25.88
N PHE A 72 9.02 -9.99 25.64
CA PHE A 72 8.08 -9.97 24.51
C PHE A 72 8.75 -9.74 23.12
N PRO A 73 9.80 -10.49 22.76
CA PRO A 73 10.70 -10.15 21.66
C PRO A 73 10.19 -10.61 20.28
N SER A 74 8.88 -10.66 20.05
CA SER A 74 8.34 -11.19 18.77
C SER A 74 8.78 -10.33 17.58
N VAL A 75 8.83 -9.00 17.74
CA VAL A 75 9.35 -8.07 16.72
C VAL A 75 10.84 -8.24 16.52
N ASP A 76 11.64 -8.29 17.59
CA ASP A 76 13.09 -8.51 17.49
C ASP A 76 13.43 -9.81 16.75
N LYS A 77 12.74 -10.91 17.09
CA LYS A 77 12.95 -12.22 16.45
C LYS A 77 12.67 -12.14 14.95
N ALA A 78 11.55 -11.53 14.58
CA ALA A 78 11.18 -11.37 13.18
C ALA A 78 12.16 -10.46 12.42
N LEU A 79 12.64 -9.38 13.04
CA LEU A 79 13.65 -8.50 12.43
C LEU A 79 15.02 -9.18 12.31
N LEU A 80 15.42 -9.99 13.29
CA LEU A 80 16.66 -10.77 13.25
C LEU A 80 16.65 -11.74 12.06
N GLU A 81 15.52 -12.40 11.78
CA GLU A 81 15.33 -13.23 10.58
C GLU A 81 15.40 -12.41 9.27
N LYS A 82 15.08 -11.12 9.33
CA LYS A 82 15.20 -10.17 8.21
C LYS A 82 16.58 -9.50 8.14
N GLY A 83 17.54 -9.95 8.94
CA GLY A 83 18.92 -9.47 8.88
C GLY A 83 19.20 -8.20 9.69
N PHE A 84 18.35 -7.86 10.66
CA PHE A 84 18.64 -6.79 11.62
C PHE A 84 19.55 -7.27 12.75
N HIS A 85 20.40 -6.38 13.24
CA HIS A 85 21.09 -6.56 14.52
C HIS A 85 20.15 -6.15 15.66
N ILE A 86 20.13 -6.94 16.73
CA ILE A 86 19.36 -6.63 17.94
C ILE A 86 20.33 -6.13 18.99
N VAL A 87 20.15 -4.89 19.42
CA VAL A 87 21.07 -4.22 20.35
C VAL A 87 20.31 -3.83 21.62
N TYR A 88 20.89 -4.13 22.77
CA TYR A 88 20.40 -3.68 24.06
C TYR A 88 21.46 -2.88 24.79
N TYR A 89 21.03 -1.79 25.42
CA TYR A 89 21.84 -1.04 26.37
C TYR A 89 20.99 -0.65 27.55
N ASP A 90 21.36 -1.12 28.74
CA ASP A 90 20.53 -0.93 29.93
C ASP A 90 20.50 0.53 30.36
N VAL A 91 19.46 1.28 29.99
CA VAL A 91 19.17 2.62 30.56
C VAL A 91 17.80 2.65 31.24
N THR A 92 17.30 1.46 31.62
CA THR A 92 15.94 1.19 32.13
C THR A 92 15.52 2.11 33.29
N HIS A 93 16.45 2.36 34.22
CA HIS A 93 16.21 3.14 35.43
C HIS A 93 16.78 4.57 35.35
N LEU A 94 17.11 5.03 34.14
CA LEU A 94 17.63 6.38 33.94
C LEU A 94 16.58 7.38 33.47
N TYR A 95 15.32 6.94 33.33
CA TYR A 95 14.14 7.78 33.10
C TYR A 95 14.28 8.82 31.96
N GLY A 96 15.03 8.49 30.90
CA GLY A 96 15.28 9.42 29.79
C GLY A 96 15.98 10.72 30.20
N SER A 97 16.74 10.72 31.31
CA SER A 97 17.46 11.88 31.84
C SER A 97 18.53 12.40 30.86
N PRO A 98 19.04 13.64 31.03
CA PRO A 98 20.17 14.13 30.24
C PRO A 98 21.39 13.20 30.32
N ARG A 99 21.61 12.55 31.48
CA ARG A 99 22.65 11.55 31.66
C ARG A 99 22.37 10.29 30.83
N ALA A 100 21.13 9.81 30.81
CA ALA A 100 20.72 8.69 29.97
C ALA A 100 20.98 8.99 28.49
N VAL A 101 20.58 10.18 28.01
CA VAL A 101 20.75 10.60 26.61
C VAL A 101 22.23 10.70 26.24
N ALA A 102 23.07 11.26 27.11
CA ALA A 102 24.51 11.32 26.89
C ALA A 102 25.14 9.92 26.76
N LEU A 103 24.84 9.03 27.72
CA LEU A 103 25.30 7.64 27.69
C LEU A 103 24.85 6.90 26.42
N GLY A 104 23.58 7.09 26.04
CA GLY A 104 23.03 6.53 24.82
C GLY A 104 23.72 7.04 23.56
N THR A 105 24.05 8.32 23.50
CA THR A 105 24.76 8.93 22.35
C THR A 105 26.17 8.35 22.21
N ASP A 106 26.90 8.22 23.33
CA ASP A 106 28.21 7.58 23.34
C ASP A 106 28.13 6.10 22.91
N PHE A 107 27.11 5.38 23.37
CA PHE A 107 26.89 3.98 23.01
C PHE A 107 26.53 3.83 21.53
N TYR A 108 25.66 4.69 20.99
CA TYR A 108 25.37 4.73 19.55
C TYR A 108 26.64 4.90 18.72
N HIS A 109 27.54 5.81 19.11
CA HIS A 109 28.79 6.01 18.39
C HIS A 109 29.68 4.77 18.42
N GLU A 110 29.70 4.05 19.54
CA GLU A 110 30.38 2.77 19.65
C GLU A 110 29.78 1.73 18.68
N MET A 111 28.45 1.63 18.60
CA MET A 111 27.75 0.71 17.70
C MET A 111 28.04 1.00 16.23
N VAL A 112 27.95 2.26 15.81
CA VAL A 112 28.20 2.64 14.42
C VAL A 112 29.69 2.49 14.08
N ALA A 113 30.59 3.05 14.91
CA ALA A 113 32.01 3.09 14.58
C ALA A 113 32.71 1.74 14.70
N ARG A 114 32.34 0.92 15.70
CA ARG A 114 33.01 -0.38 15.94
C ARG A 114 32.25 -1.56 15.39
N TYR A 115 30.92 -1.57 15.44
CA TYR A 115 30.12 -2.69 14.92
C TYR A 115 29.66 -2.46 13.48
N GLY A 116 29.95 -1.28 12.89
CA GLY A 116 29.61 -0.98 11.50
C GLY A 116 28.10 -0.99 11.24
N LEU A 117 27.30 -0.74 12.27
CA LEU A 117 25.85 -0.67 12.14
C LEU A 117 25.43 0.61 11.41
N SER A 118 24.22 0.59 10.84
CA SER A 118 23.64 1.74 10.15
C SER A 118 23.70 3.02 11.00
N ASP A 119 23.93 4.16 10.37
CA ASP A 119 23.83 5.47 11.00
C ASP A 119 22.38 5.85 11.36
N LYS A 120 21.40 5.13 10.83
CA LYS A 120 19.97 5.29 11.12
C LYS A 120 19.46 4.11 11.97
N VAL A 121 19.28 4.33 13.27
CA VAL A 121 18.79 3.31 14.22
C VAL A 121 17.26 3.26 14.27
N THR A 122 16.70 2.06 14.41
CA THR A 122 15.31 1.88 14.86
C THR A 122 15.28 1.87 16.38
N LEU A 123 14.62 2.84 17.00
CA LEU A 123 14.51 2.87 18.47
C LEU A 123 13.31 2.06 18.93
N GLU A 124 13.52 1.21 19.93
CA GLU A 124 12.44 0.53 20.63
C GLU A 124 12.20 1.15 22.02
N GLY A 125 10.95 1.28 22.45
CA GLY A 125 10.63 1.77 23.79
C GLY A 125 9.42 1.09 24.42
N PHE A 126 9.66 0.05 25.21
CA PHE A 126 8.60 -0.64 25.96
C PHE A 126 8.43 -0.04 27.34
N SER A 127 7.19 0.24 27.74
CA SER A 127 6.88 0.79 29.06
C SER A 127 7.76 2.01 29.36
N ARG A 128 8.45 2.03 30.50
CA ARG A 128 9.40 3.10 30.87
C ARG A 128 10.54 3.36 29.88
N GLY A 129 10.84 2.41 28.99
CA GLY A 129 11.80 2.59 27.89
C GLY A 129 11.39 3.71 26.93
N GLY A 130 10.09 4.02 26.84
CA GLY A 130 9.57 5.14 26.06
C GLY A 130 10.17 6.49 26.43
N LEU A 131 10.44 6.73 27.73
CA LEU A 131 11.08 7.97 28.20
C LEU A 131 12.44 8.19 27.53
N PHE A 132 13.26 7.14 27.45
CA PHE A 132 14.55 7.23 26.80
C PHE A 132 14.41 7.35 25.28
N ALA A 133 13.60 6.48 24.65
CA ALA A 133 13.47 6.43 23.19
C ALA A 133 13.09 7.81 22.61
N PHE A 134 12.07 8.46 23.16
CA PHE A 134 11.65 9.78 22.71
C PHE A 134 12.68 10.89 23.05
N ASN A 135 13.19 10.95 24.28
CA ASN A 135 14.13 12.01 24.66
C ASN A 135 15.46 11.91 23.92
N TRP A 136 15.94 10.70 23.62
CA TRP A 136 17.14 10.49 22.81
C TRP A 136 16.88 10.89 21.35
N ALA A 137 15.75 10.45 20.76
CA ALA A 137 15.38 10.80 19.38
C ALA A 137 15.27 12.31 19.17
N ALA A 138 14.65 13.04 20.11
CA ALA A 138 14.49 14.49 20.03
C ALA A 138 15.82 15.26 19.99
N GLN A 139 16.91 14.68 20.52
CA GLN A 139 18.25 15.29 20.52
C GLN A 139 19.16 14.73 19.42
N ASN A 140 18.72 13.68 18.71
CA ASN A 140 19.51 12.92 17.75
C ASN A 140 18.71 12.61 16.49
N THR A 141 17.94 13.57 16.00
CA THR A 141 16.97 13.36 14.91
C THR A 141 17.63 12.89 13.61
N ASP A 142 18.89 13.24 13.40
CA ASP A 142 19.70 12.81 12.26
C ASP A 142 20.05 11.31 12.28
N LYS A 143 19.93 10.64 13.44
CA LYS A 143 20.37 9.26 13.67
C LYS A 143 19.25 8.23 13.70
N VAL A 144 17.99 8.66 13.56
CA VAL A 144 16.82 7.77 13.73
C VAL A 144 16.22 7.43 12.38
N ALA A 145 16.01 6.13 12.13
CA ALA A 145 15.19 5.63 11.02
C ALA A 145 13.70 5.78 11.36
N CYS A 146 13.28 5.13 12.45
CA CYS A 146 11.93 5.19 12.98
C CYS A 146 11.90 4.82 14.47
N ILE A 147 10.74 4.99 15.10
CA ILE A 147 10.51 4.68 16.52
C ILE A 147 9.38 3.65 16.64
N TYR A 148 9.67 2.51 17.26
CA TYR A 148 8.68 1.52 17.69
C TYR A 148 8.52 1.58 19.20
N VAL A 149 7.29 1.77 19.68
CA VAL A 149 7.01 1.83 21.13
C VAL A 149 5.83 0.95 21.52
N ASP A 150 5.84 0.41 22.74
CA ASP A 150 4.77 -0.45 23.24
C ASP A 150 4.38 -0.09 24.67
N ALA A 151 3.10 0.25 24.85
CA ALA A 151 2.55 0.91 26.04
C ALA A 151 3.56 1.88 26.70
N PRO A 152 4.10 2.85 25.93
CA PRO A 152 5.25 3.63 26.36
C PRO A 152 4.85 4.63 27.44
N VAL A 153 5.71 4.77 28.43
CA VAL A 153 5.65 5.94 29.32
C VAL A 153 6.14 7.14 28.53
N CYS A 154 5.28 8.13 28.39
CA CYS A 154 5.57 9.39 27.72
C CYS A 154 5.33 10.61 28.63
N ASP A 155 4.71 10.40 29.79
CA ASP A 155 4.52 11.41 30.82
C ASP A 155 4.89 10.85 32.21
N VAL A 156 5.91 11.43 32.84
CA VAL A 156 6.37 11.04 34.17
C VAL A 156 5.32 11.25 35.26
N PHE A 157 4.35 12.15 35.05
CA PHE A 157 3.24 12.38 35.97
C PHE A 157 2.19 11.26 35.92
N SER A 158 2.07 10.58 34.77
CA SER A 158 1.25 9.37 34.62
C SER A 158 1.97 8.17 35.26
N TRP A 159 3.22 7.92 34.84
CA TRP A 159 4.10 6.92 35.45
C TRP A 159 5.54 7.45 35.50
N PRO A 160 6.26 7.40 36.63
CA PRO A 160 5.91 6.69 37.87
C PRO A 160 4.81 7.38 38.69
N GLY A 161 4.57 8.67 38.46
CA GLY A 161 3.58 9.46 39.18
C GLY A 161 3.91 9.68 40.66
N ARG A 162 3.42 10.78 41.25
CA ARG A 162 3.69 11.13 42.67
C ARG A 162 3.17 10.09 43.67
N LYS A 163 2.17 9.29 43.28
CA LYS A 163 1.58 8.26 44.14
C LYS A 163 2.56 7.14 44.47
N ASN A 164 3.50 6.82 43.56
CA ASN A 164 4.55 5.85 43.82
C ASN A 164 5.81 6.57 44.33
N ALA A 165 5.82 6.86 45.64
CA ALA A 165 6.88 7.66 46.26
C ALA A 165 8.30 7.10 46.02
N SER A 166 8.48 5.78 45.94
CA SER A 166 9.80 5.17 45.68
C SER A 166 10.29 5.53 44.28
N LEU A 167 9.50 5.20 43.24
CA LEU A 167 9.89 5.47 41.86
C LEU A 167 9.94 6.97 41.56
N TRP A 168 9.07 7.76 42.18
CA TRP A 168 9.11 9.23 42.08
C TRP A 168 10.41 9.80 42.64
N ASN A 169 10.84 9.36 43.83
CA ASN A 169 12.11 9.80 44.41
C ASN A 169 13.32 9.32 43.59
N ASP A 170 13.26 8.12 43.01
CA ASP A 170 14.30 7.62 42.11
C ASP A 170 14.41 8.49 40.84
N LEU A 171 13.28 8.88 40.24
CA LEU A 171 13.22 9.82 39.12
C LEU A 171 13.86 11.17 39.50
N LEU A 172 13.42 11.76 40.62
CA LEU A 172 13.95 13.04 41.11
C LEU A 172 15.46 12.99 41.31
N LYS A 173 15.96 11.91 41.92
CA LYS A 173 17.39 11.70 42.13
C LYS A 173 18.16 11.58 40.81
N GLU A 174 17.66 10.80 39.85
CA GLU A 174 18.31 10.61 38.55
C GLU A 174 18.36 11.91 37.73
N TRP A 175 17.30 12.71 37.79
CA TRP A 175 17.23 14.01 37.12
C TRP A 175 17.89 15.14 37.89
N ASN A 176 18.36 14.89 39.12
CA ASN A 176 18.88 15.88 40.06
C ASN A 176 17.89 17.03 40.30
N LEU A 177 16.65 16.68 40.62
CA LEU A 177 15.53 17.60 40.86
C LEU A 177 14.93 17.39 42.26
N THR A 178 14.23 18.41 42.73
CA THR A 178 13.29 18.32 43.86
C THR A 178 11.85 18.19 43.36
N ASP A 179 10.92 17.77 44.21
CA ASP A 179 9.50 17.72 43.83
C ASP A 179 8.94 19.10 43.43
N ALA A 180 9.48 20.17 44.02
CA ALA A 180 9.10 21.54 43.67
C ALA A 180 9.49 21.91 42.23
N ASP A 181 10.65 21.44 41.76
CA ASP A 181 11.13 21.69 40.38
C ASP A 181 10.24 21.03 39.33
N MET A 182 9.51 19.97 39.72
CA MET A 182 8.61 19.25 38.81
C MET A 182 7.43 20.09 38.33
N ASN A 183 7.09 21.20 39.00
CA ASN A 183 6.04 22.12 38.54
C ASN A 183 6.39 22.81 37.21
N SER A 184 7.68 22.88 36.87
CA SER A 184 8.19 23.43 35.62
C SER A 184 8.96 22.41 34.78
N PHE A 185 8.76 21.11 35.04
CA PHE A 185 9.48 20.04 34.34
C PHE A 185 9.25 20.11 32.82
N LYS A 186 10.35 19.97 32.06
CA LYS A 186 10.35 19.96 30.58
C LYS A 186 10.98 18.70 30.01
N GLY A 187 11.19 17.67 30.82
CA GLY A 187 11.81 16.41 30.37
C GLY A 187 10.83 15.36 29.84
N ASN A 188 9.54 15.70 29.75
CA ASN A 188 8.50 14.77 29.30
C ASN A 188 8.53 14.60 27.77
N PRO A 189 8.52 13.34 27.26
CA PRO A 189 8.33 13.08 25.84
C PRO A 189 7.13 13.80 25.22
N VAL A 190 5.97 13.82 25.89
CA VAL A 190 4.75 14.48 25.38
C VAL A 190 4.93 15.98 25.10
N ASP A 191 5.93 16.63 25.70
CA ASP A 191 6.21 18.06 25.56
C ASP A 191 7.35 18.35 24.58
N ASN A 192 8.10 17.34 24.14
CA ASN A 192 9.34 17.48 23.36
C ASN A 192 9.28 16.82 21.96
N LEU A 193 8.09 16.78 21.36
CA LEU A 193 7.85 16.10 20.09
C LEU A 193 8.27 16.90 18.85
N ALA A 194 8.40 18.22 18.97
CA ALA A 194 8.63 19.12 17.84
C ALA A 194 9.92 18.82 17.03
N PRO A 195 11.08 18.50 17.64
CA PRO A 195 12.27 18.12 16.87
C PRO A 195 12.06 16.84 16.05
N ILE A 196 11.39 15.85 16.64
CA ILE A 196 11.10 14.55 16.01
C ILE A 196 10.18 14.76 14.79
N ALA A 197 9.12 15.57 14.97
CA ALA A 197 8.15 15.87 13.92
C ALA A 197 8.78 16.68 12.79
N SER A 198 9.63 17.67 13.12
CA SER A 198 10.34 18.50 12.14
C SER A 198 11.30 17.66 11.28
N ALA A 199 11.89 16.62 11.87
CA ALA A 199 12.71 15.66 11.13
C ALA A 199 11.87 14.64 10.33
N GLY A 200 10.56 14.57 10.56
CA GLY A 200 9.65 13.64 9.89
C GLY A 200 9.86 12.18 10.31
N ILE A 201 10.33 11.92 11.52
CA ILE A 201 10.64 10.55 11.98
C ILE A 201 9.34 9.75 12.15
N PRO A 202 9.17 8.60 11.48
CA PRO A 202 7.98 7.78 11.62
C PRO A 202 7.90 7.10 12.99
N ILE A 203 6.72 7.10 13.58
CA ILE A 203 6.41 6.41 14.84
C ILE A 203 5.36 5.34 14.60
N ILE A 204 5.60 4.13 15.09
CA ILE A 204 4.55 3.13 15.30
C ILE A 204 4.44 2.77 16.77
N SER A 205 3.21 2.64 17.25
CA SER A 205 2.94 2.25 18.63
C SER A 205 1.96 1.09 18.72
N VAL A 206 2.15 0.23 19.73
CA VAL A 206 1.20 -0.82 20.12
C VAL A 206 0.76 -0.52 21.55
N CYS A 207 -0.54 -0.39 21.79
CA CYS A 207 -1.07 0.02 23.09
C CYS A 207 -2.33 -0.75 23.44
N GLY A 208 -2.49 -1.11 24.71
CA GLY A 208 -3.78 -1.54 25.24
C GLY A 208 -4.66 -0.33 25.54
N ASP A 209 -5.93 -0.34 25.10
CA ASP A 209 -6.86 0.76 25.41
C ASP A 209 -7.31 0.78 26.88
N SER A 210 -7.06 -0.31 27.60
CA SER A 210 -7.49 -0.54 28.97
C SER A 210 -6.32 -0.58 29.96
N ASP A 211 -5.12 -0.16 29.54
CA ASP A 211 -3.92 -0.09 30.36
C ASP A 211 -4.14 0.74 31.63
N GLN A 212 -3.96 0.11 32.80
CA GLN A 212 -4.08 0.74 34.12
C GLN A 212 -2.73 1.18 34.71
N THR A 213 -1.61 0.73 34.14
CA THR A 213 -0.25 1.03 34.62
C THR A 213 0.35 2.22 33.90
N VAL A 214 0.21 2.25 32.57
CA VAL A 214 0.62 3.34 31.69
C VAL A 214 -0.58 3.71 30.82
N PRO A 215 -1.58 4.43 31.37
CA PRO A 215 -2.84 4.67 30.67
C PRO A 215 -2.63 5.30 29.30
N PHE A 216 -3.19 4.67 28.26
CA PHE A 216 -3.05 5.11 26.86
C PHE A 216 -3.45 6.58 26.68
N LYS A 217 -4.54 7.00 27.34
CA LYS A 217 -5.06 8.38 27.32
C LYS A 217 -4.15 9.42 27.96
N GLU A 218 -3.26 9.01 28.86
CA GLU A 218 -2.31 9.90 29.54
C GLU A 218 -0.93 9.89 28.88
N ASN A 219 -0.68 8.97 27.93
CA ASN A 219 0.63 8.79 27.30
C ASN A 219 0.50 8.83 25.77
N MET A 220 0.41 7.68 25.11
CA MET A 220 0.54 7.58 23.66
C MET A 220 -0.59 8.28 22.88
N ASP A 221 -1.80 8.42 23.42
CA ASP A 221 -2.87 9.21 22.77
C ASP A 221 -2.51 10.70 22.69
N ILE A 222 -1.86 11.23 23.74
CA ILE A 222 -1.34 12.60 23.77
C ILE A 222 -0.19 12.74 22.76
N VAL A 223 0.74 11.76 22.74
CA VAL A 223 1.82 11.74 21.76
C VAL A 223 1.26 11.73 20.35
N ARG A 224 0.36 10.80 20.00
CA ARG A 224 -0.26 10.71 18.68
C ARG A 224 -0.88 12.04 18.28
N SER A 225 -1.75 12.60 19.14
CA SER A 225 -2.48 13.82 18.85
C SER A 225 -1.56 15.02 18.61
N ARG A 226 -0.56 15.21 19.49
CA ARG A 226 0.39 16.34 19.38
C ARG A 226 1.38 16.13 18.23
N TYR A 227 1.83 14.91 18.00
CA TYR A 227 2.77 14.57 16.93
C TYR A 227 2.14 14.78 15.56
N LEU A 228 0.91 14.30 15.38
CA LEU A 228 0.14 14.50 14.16
C LEU A 228 -0.13 15.99 13.91
N ALA A 229 -0.51 16.74 14.94
CA ALA A 229 -0.71 18.19 14.83
C ALA A 229 0.58 18.96 14.49
N ALA A 230 1.74 18.42 14.84
CA ALA A 230 3.05 18.93 14.45
C ALA A 230 3.49 18.47 13.05
N GLY A 231 2.65 17.71 12.32
CA GLY A 231 2.93 17.22 10.97
C GLY A 231 3.74 15.93 10.91
N GLY A 232 3.92 15.25 12.05
CA GLY A 232 4.71 14.02 12.14
C GLY A 232 3.91 12.75 11.78
N PRO A 233 4.51 11.78 11.07
CA PRO A 233 3.85 10.52 10.71
C PRO A 233 3.77 9.55 11.91
N VAL A 234 2.55 9.15 12.27
CA VAL A 234 2.30 8.23 13.39
C VAL A 234 1.25 7.18 13.07
N GLU A 235 1.56 5.94 13.45
CA GLU A 235 0.69 4.78 13.41
C GLU A 235 0.46 4.24 14.84
N VAL A 236 -0.77 3.83 15.14
CA VAL A 236 -1.17 3.33 16.46
C VAL A 236 -2.01 2.06 16.28
N ILE A 237 -1.51 0.96 16.81
CA ILE A 237 -2.23 -0.31 16.92
C ILE A 237 -2.84 -0.38 18.32
N ILE A 238 -4.17 -0.32 18.39
CA ILE A 238 -4.92 -0.38 19.64
C ILE A 238 -5.41 -1.81 19.89
N LYS A 239 -4.91 -2.45 20.96
CA LYS A 239 -5.39 -3.73 21.47
C LYS A 239 -6.61 -3.49 22.35
N LYS A 240 -7.80 -3.75 21.81
CA LYS A 240 -9.07 -3.57 22.52
C LYS A 240 -9.16 -4.45 23.77
N GLY A 241 -9.51 -3.87 24.91
CA GLY A 241 -9.64 -4.55 26.20
C GLY A 241 -8.32 -5.01 26.83
N CYS A 242 -7.17 -4.66 26.24
CA CYS A 242 -5.87 -5.07 26.74
C CYS A 242 -5.38 -4.09 27.82
N ASP A 243 -4.89 -4.64 28.94
CA ASP A 243 -4.18 -3.89 29.99
C ASP A 243 -2.71 -3.65 29.55
N HIS A 244 -1.82 -3.31 30.49
CA HIS A 244 -0.39 -3.07 30.23
C HIS A 244 0.33 -4.26 29.58
N HIS A 245 -0.07 -5.48 29.95
CA HIS A 245 0.48 -6.72 29.42
C HIS A 245 -0.61 -7.57 28.77
N PRO A 246 -0.23 -8.41 27.77
CA PRO A 246 1.12 -8.60 27.25
C PRO A 246 1.59 -7.42 26.38
N HIS A 247 2.89 -7.12 26.38
CA HIS A 247 3.49 -6.25 25.36
C HIS A 247 3.60 -7.01 24.03
N SER A 248 3.85 -6.25 22.96
CA SER A 248 3.92 -6.69 21.56
C SER A 248 2.59 -7.23 21.03
N LEU A 249 2.65 -7.75 19.81
CA LEU A 249 1.60 -8.47 19.11
C LEU A 249 1.99 -9.95 18.96
N ASP A 250 0.99 -10.83 18.98
CA ASP A 250 1.17 -12.24 18.62
C ASP A 250 1.69 -12.38 17.18
N ASN A 251 1.11 -11.62 16.25
CA ASN A 251 1.65 -11.43 14.91
C ASN A 251 2.43 -10.09 14.85
N PRO A 252 3.78 -10.10 14.83
CA PRO A 252 4.59 -8.89 14.80
C PRO A 252 4.64 -8.24 13.42
N GLU A 253 4.11 -8.90 12.38
CA GLU A 253 4.22 -8.48 10.97
C GLU A 253 3.87 -7.01 10.71
N PRO A 254 2.82 -6.42 11.29
CA PRO A 254 2.51 -5.01 11.01
C PRO A 254 3.60 -4.04 11.50
N VAL A 255 4.21 -4.34 12.64
CA VAL A 255 5.32 -3.55 13.20
C VAL A 255 6.60 -3.80 12.40
N VAL A 256 6.86 -5.05 12.02
CA VAL A 256 8.03 -5.43 11.21
C VAL A 256 7.95 -4.78 9.82
N ASP A 257 6.82 -4.87 9.14
CA ASP A 257 6.62 -4.27 7.81
C ASP A 257 6.75 -2.73 7.89
N PHE A 258 6.25 -2.09 8.98
CA PHE A 258 6.50 -0.67 9.26
C PHE A 258 7.99 -0.37 9.44
N ILE A 259 8.74 -1.15 10.21
CA ILE A 259 10.17 -0.90 10.42
C ILE A 259 10.96 -1.08 9.12
N LEU A 260 10.69 -2.15 8.38
CA LEU A 260 11.42 -2.47 7.13
C LEU A 260 11.27 -1.39 6.07
N ARG A 261 10.08 -0.83 5.89
CA ARG A 261 9.86 0.22 4.89
C ARG A 261 10.60 1.53 5.26
N GLN A 262 10.81 1.82 6.54
CA GLN A 262 11.50 3.05 6.97
C GLN A 262 13.04 2.97 6.94
N GLN A 263 13.63 1.88 6.44
CA GLN A 263 15.09 1.78 6.37
C GLN A 263 15.64 2.56 5.17
N PRO A 264 16.81 3.24 5.29
CA PRO A 264 17.39 4.02 4.19
C PRO A 264 17.61 3.22 2.90
N GLU A 265 17.97 1.94 3.00
CA GLU A 265 18.17 1.07 1.82
C GLU A 265 16.86 0.78 1.06
N TYR A 266 15.70 1.07 1.65
CA TYR A 266 14.40 0.93 0.98
C TYR A 266 14.15 2.07 -0.01
N GLU A 267 14.62 3.29 0.30
CA GLU A 267 14.30 4.53 -0.45
C GLU A 267 14.68 4.45 -1.93
N LYS A 268 15.79 3.78 -2.25
CA LYS A 268 16.31 3.69 -3.63
C LYS A 268 15.37 2.96 -4.60
N TYR A 269 14.41 2.18 -4.10
CA TYR A 269 13.45 1.45 -4.93
C TYR A 269 12.09 2.14 -5.03
N LEU A 270 11.90 3.27 -4.33
CA LEU A 270 10.64 3.98 -4.36
C LEU A 270 10.51 4.76 -5.67
N HIS A 271 9.54 4.35 -6.49
CA HIS A 271 9.23 5.00 -7.76
C HIS A 271 7.81 5.52 -7.75
N TYR A 272 7.57 6.66 -7.10
CA TYR A 272 6.29 7.35 -7.17
C TYR A 272 6.43 8.78 -7.67
N ASN A 273 5.41 9.24 -8.37
CA ASN A 273 5.28 10.61 -8.83
C ASN A 273 4.28 11.33 -7.94
N VAL A 274 4.77 12.27 -7.15
CA VAL A 274 3.92 13.13 -6.33
C VAL A 274 3.32 14.23 -7.20
N ARG A 275 2.00 14.22 -7.32
CA ARG A 275 1.18 15.23 -8.00
C ARG A 275 -0.06 15.50 -7.15
N GLY A 276 -0.62 16.70 -7.27
CA GLY A 276 -1.84 17.05 -6.55
C GLY A 276 -1.67 16.96 -5.04
N SER A 277 -2.63 16.36 -4.35
CA SER A 277 -2.63 16.21 -2.90
C SER A 277 -3.51 15.04 -2.45
N LEU A 278 -3.23 14.47 -1.27
CA LEU A 278 -4.12 13.58 -0.54
C LEU A 278 -4.71 14.24 0.72
N GLN A 279 -4.81 15.57 0.73
CA GLN A 279 -5.23 16.31 1.92
C GLN A 279 -6.70 16.06 2.29
N ASN A 280 -7.57 15.82 1.31
CA ASN A 280 -8.99 15.70 1.59
C ASN A 280 -9.28 14.43 2.37
N SER A 281 -8.73 13.30 1.93
CA SER A 281 -8.77 12.03 2.64
C SER A 281 -8.16 12.15 4.03
N PHE A 282 -6.99 12.81 4.18
CA PHE A 282 -6.42 13.09 5.50
C PHE A 282 -7.38 13.84 6.43
N HIS A 283 -8.00 14.92 5.93
CA HIS A 283 -8.99 15.69 6.68
C HIS A 283 -10.19 14.82 7.07
N LYS A 284 -10.77 14.10 6.11
CA LYS A 284 -11.93 13.20 6.34
C LYS A 284 -11.60 12.15 7.40
N PHE A 285 -10.44 11.53 7.29
CA PHE A 285 -10.04 10.44 8.17
C PHE A 285 -9.83 10.98 9.58
N GLU A 286 -9.03 12.03 9.77
CA GLU A 286 -8.68 12.50 11.12
C GLU A 286 -9.79 13.33 11.79
N LYS A 287 -10.42 14.25 11.04
CA LYS A 287 -11.39 15.21 11.57
C LYS A 287 -12.80 14.66 11.61
N GLU A 288 -13.27 14.11 10.49
CA GLU A 288 -14.67 13.64 10.36
C GLU A 288 -14.85 12.21 10.89
N ARG A 289 -13.77 11.41 10.90
CA ARG A 289 -13.71 10.05 11.49
C ARG A 289 -14.75 9.08 10.91
N ARG A 290 -15.21 9.36 9.70
CA ARG A 290 -16.03 8.47 8.87
C ARG A 290 -15.51 8.61 7.46
N ALA A 291 -15.20 7.50 6.84
CA ALA A 291 -14.46 7.50 5.58
C ALA A 291 -14.90 6.35 4.70
N ARG A 292 -15.00 6.59 3.40
CA ARG A 292 -15.23 5.55 2.41
C ARG A 292 -14.07 5.48 1.43
N VAL A 293 -13.46 4.30 1.34
CA VAL A 293 -12.29 4.05 0.49
C VAL A 293 -12.64 2.97 -0.52
N ALA A 294 -12.33 3.21 -1.79
CA ALA A 294 -12.65 2.31 -2.89
C ALA A 294 -11.39 1.81 -3.60
N PHE A 295 -11.45 0.58 -4.09
CA PHE A 295 -10.37 -0.07 -4.82
C PHE A 295 -10.91 -0.61 -6.15
N LEU A 296 -10.53 0.05 -7.25
CA LEU A 296 -10.92 -0.32 -8.61
C LEU A 296 -9.74 -0.98 -9.32
N GLY A 297 -9.93 -2.20 -9.79
CA GLY A 297 -8.91 -2.87 -10.60
C GLY A 297 -9.27 -4.27 -11.04
N GLY A 298 -8.24 -5.00 -11.42
CA GLY A 298 -8.32 -6.34 -11.98
C GLY A 298 -8.24 -7.45 -10.94
N SER A 299 -7.66 -8.59 -11.32
CA SER A 299 -7.55 -9.76 -10.45
C SER A 299 -6.60 -9.54 -9.27
N ILE A 300 -5.58 -8.69 -9.43
CA ILE A 300 -4.61 -8.40 -8.36
C ILE A 300 -5.29 -7.64 -7.22
N THR A 301 -6.26 -6.77 -7.54
CA THR A 301 -7.11 -6.05 -6.58
C THR A 301 -8.24 -6.89 -5.99
N GLU A 302 -8.77 -7.87 -6.75
CA GLU A 302 -9.78 -8.82 -6.26
C GLU A 302 -9.24 -9.75 -5.15
N MET A 303 -7.94 -10.04 -5.17
CA MET A 303 -7.27 -10.92 -4.20
C MET A 303 -7.25 -10.34 -2.77
N ASP A 304 -7.17 -11.24 -1.80
CA ASP A 304 -6.70 -10.88 -0.45
C ASP A 304 -5.18 -10.62 -0.51
N GLY A 305 -4.76 -9.40 -0.21
CA GLY A 305 -3.38 -8.98 -0.45
C GLY A 305 -3.09 -7.52 -0.16
N TRP A 306 -2.64 -6.78 -1.19
CA TRP A 306 -2.16 -5.40 -1.03
C TRP A 306 -3.24 -4.48 -0.47
N ARG A 307 -4.49 -4.64 -0.94
CA ARG A 307 -5.64 -3.85 -0.51
C ARG A 307 -5.89 -4.02 0.99
N ASN A 308 -5.95 -5.25 1.47
CA ASN A 308 -6.19 -5.56 2.89
C ASN A 308 -5.07 -5.01 3.79
N ARG A 309 -3.82 -5.02 3.28
CA ARG A 309 -2.69 -4.38 3.96
C ARG A 309 -2.82 -2.86 4.00
N VAL A 310 -3.30 -2.23 2.94
CA VAL A 310 -3.59 -0.79 2.92
C VAL A 310 -4.76 -0.45 3.87
N GLU A 311 -5.81 -1.26 3.91
CA GLU A 311 -6.91 -1.11 4.89
C GLU A 311 -6.38 -1.14 6.32
N GLN A 312 -5.50 -2.10 6.63
CA GLN A 312 -4.83 -2.19 7.92
C GLN A 312 -3.98 -0.95 8.22
N GLN A 313 -3.16 -0.48 7.28
CA GLN A 313 -2.35 0.72 7.45
C GLN A 313 -3.21 1.97 7.68
N LEU A 314 -4.33 2.12 6.96
CA LEU A 314 -5.26 3.22 7.15
C LEU A 314 -5.89 3.18 8.55
N GLN A 315 -6.30 2.00 9.03
CA GLN A 315 -6.80 1.83 10.40
C GLN A 315 -5.73 2.13 11.46
N GLN A 316 -4.46 1.84 11.19
CA GLN A 316 -3.35 2.14 12.09
C GLN A 316 -3.05 3.63 12.16
N ARG A 317 -3.08 4.33 11.02
CA ARG A 317 -2.88 5.79 10.96
C ARG A 317 -4.05 6.56 11.58
N PHE A 318 -5.27 6.08 11.34
CA PHE A 318 -6.51 6.70 11.77
C PHE A 318 -7.38 5.75 12.61
N PRO A 319 -6.92 5.38 13.83
CA PRO A 319 -7.56 4.37 14.67
C PRO A 319 -8.94 4.79 15.22
N TYR A 320 -9.33 6.05 15.06
CA TYR A 320 -10.62 6.58 15.49
C TYR A 320 -11.63 6.71 14.35
N THR A 321 -11.26 6.32 13.14
CA THR A 321 -12.07 6.48 11.93
C THR A 321 -12.85 5.21 11.65
N GLU A 322 -14.16 5.37 11.45
CA GLU A 322 -15.02 4.32 10.92
C GLU A 322 -14.85 4.27 9.40
N PHE A 323 -14.23 3.20 8.90
CA PHE A 323 -14.01 2.99 7.48
C PHE A 323 -15.10 2.10 6.86
N GLU A 324 -15.58 2.50 5.69
CA GLU A 324 -16.36 1.68 4.77
C GLU A 324 -15.50 1.36 3.54
N TRP A 325 -15.32 0.07 3.26
CA TRP A 325 -14.48 -0.41 2.16
C TRP A 325 -15.34 -0.78 0.95
N ILE A 326 -15.00 -0.24 -0.22
CA ILE A 326 -15.57 -0.64 -1.49
C ILE A 326 -14.54 -1.45 -2.26
N GLU A 327 -14.74 -2.76 -2.24
CA GLU A 327 -13.93 -3.72 -2.99
C GLU A 327 -14.53 -3.88 -4.39
N ALA A 328 -13.92 -3.22 -5.38
CA ALA A 328 -14.38 -3.24 -6.77
C ALA A 328 -13.32 -3.84 -7.70
N GLY A 329 -12.60 -4.86 -7.24
CA GLY A 329 -11.73 -5.69 -8.09
C GLY A 329 -12.55 -6.72 -8.87
N ILE A 330 -12.34 -6.81 -10.19
CA ILE A 330 -12.93 -7.88 -11.02
C ILE A 330 -11.82 -8.48 -11.88
N GLY A 331 -11.54 -9.76 -11.68
CA GLY A 331 -10.52 -10.46 -12.44
C GLY A 331 -10.66 -10.32 -13.96
N SER A 332 -9.53 -10.09 -14.63
CA SER A 332 -9.42 -9.93 -16.09
C SER A 332 -9.93 -8.58 -16.65
N THR A 333 -10.32 -7.64 -15.80
CA THR A 333 -10.83 -6.32 -16.25
C THR A 333 -9.75 -5.25 -16.19
N GLY A 334 -9.58 -4.49 -17.28
CA GLY A 334 -8.74 -3.30 -17.36
C GLY A 334 -9.52 -2.00 -17.22
N THR A 335 -8.97 -0.90 -17.71
CA THR A 335 -9.53 0.46 -17.56
C THR A 335 -10.82 0.68 -18.33
N THR A 336 -10.95 0.06 -19.52
CA THR A 336 -12.18 0.17 -20.32
C THR A 336 -13.39 -0.38 -19.56
N PRO A 337 -13.41 -1.66 -19.11
CA PRO A 337 -14.50 -2.14 -18.27
C PRO A 337 -14.65 -1.37 -16.95
N GLY A 338 -13.55 -0.94 -16.33
CA GLY A 338 -13.57 -0.13 -15.11
C GLY A 338 -14.32 1.20 -15.27
N ALA A 339 -14.07 1.93 -16.36
CA ALA A 339 -14.75 3.19 -16.66
C ALA A 339 -16.28 3.06 -16.79
N PHE A 340 -16.78 1.97 -17.38
CA PHE A 340 -18.22 1.74 -17.56
C PHE A 340 -18.92 1.19 -16.33
N ARG A 341 -18.20 0.54 -15.41
CA ARG A 341 -18.77 -0.01 -14.17
C ARG A 341 -18.59 0.91 -12.96
N LEU A 342 -17.78 1.96 -13.06
CA LEU A 342 -17.46 2.89 -11.98
C LEU A 342 -18.72 3.41 -11.27
N GLN A 343 -19.73 3.83 -12.05
CA GLN A 343 -20.98 4.33 -11.49
C GLN A 343 -21.68 3.27 -10.64
N HIS A 344 -21.82 2.05 -11.16
CA HIS A 344 -22.50 0.96 -10.47
C HIS A 344 -21.70 0.45 -9.26
N ASP A 345 -20.41 0.18 -9.45
CA ASP A 345 -19.61 -0.55 -8.47
C ASP A 345 -19.05 0.36 -7.36
N ILE A 346 -18.95 1.66 -7.59
CA ILE A 346 -18.32 2.61 -6.67
C ILE A 346 -19.25 3.79 -6.39
N LEU A 347 -19.59 4.60 -7.39
CA LEU A 347 -20.22 5.91 -7.14
C LEU A 347 -21.66 5.79 -6.61
N SER A 348 -22.38 4.73 -6.99
CA SER A 348 -23.74 4.44 -6.49
C SER A 348 -23.78 4.14 -4.99
N LYS A 349 -22.66 3.72 -4.41
CA LYS A 349 -22.54 3.41 -2.98
C LYS A 349 -22.40 4.70 -2.15
N GLY A 350 -22.20 5.84 -2.79
CA GLY A 350 -22.18 7.20 -2.23
C GLY A 350 -20.80 7.84 -2.31
N LYS A 351 -20.59 8.96 -1.61
CA LYS A 351 -19.33 9.73 -1.70
C LYS A 351 -18.14 8.91 -1.24
N VAL A 352 -17.14 8.79 -2.10
CA VAL A 352 -15.85 8.15 -1.83
C VAL A 352 -14.82 9.23 -1.55
N ASP A 353 -14.04 9.04 -0.49
CA ASP A 353 -13.04 9.99 -0.02
C ASP A 353 -11.64 9.69 -0.58
N LEU A 354 -11.34 8.41 -0.81
CA LEU A 354 -10.10 7.93 -1.42
C LEU A 354 -10.37 6.77 -2.38
N LEU A 355 -9.88 6.88 -3.62
CA LEU A 355 -10.00 5.85 -4.66
C LEU A 355 -8.61 5.38 -5.10
N PHE A 356 -8.41 4.07 -5.12
CA PHE A 356 -7.28 3.44 -5.81
C PHE A 356 -7.72 2.93 -7.18
N VAL A 357 -6.91 3.21 -8.20
CA VAL A 357 -7.10 2.69 -9.57
C VAL A 357 -5.85 1.96 -10.03
N GLU A 358 -6.02 0.76 -10.57
CA GLU A 358 -4.94 -0.03 -11.17
C GLU A 358 -5.48 -0.91 -12.30
N ALA A 359 -4.78 -0.94 -13.43
CA ALA A 359 -5.19 -1.76 -14.56
C ALA A 359 -4.09 -2.04 -15.59
N ALA A 360 -2.85 -1.58 -15.40
CA ALA A 360 -1.81 -1.64 -16.42
C ALA A 360 -1.56 -3.07 -16.96
N VAL A 361 -1.54 -4.07 -16.07
CA VAL A 361 -1.38 -5.48 -16.44
C VAL A 361 -2.55 -5.97 -17.29
N ASN A 362 -3.79 -5.66 -16.90
CA ASN A 362 -4.98 -6.09 -17.64
C ASN A 362 -5.15 -5.33 -18.95
N ASP A 363 -4.82 -4.04 -19.00
CA ASP A 363 -4.88 -3.26 -20.22
C ASP A 363 -3.95 -3.78 -21.31
N ASP A 364 -2.72 -4.14 -20.92
CA ASP A 364 -1.72 -4.72 -21.81
C ASP A 364 -2.10 -6.16 -22.22
N THR A 365 -2.42 -7.01 -21.25
CA THR A 365 -2.77 -8.41 -21.48
C THR A 365 -4.01 -8.55 -22.36
N ASN A 366 -4.98 -7.66 -22.21
CA ASN A 366 -6.23 -7.71 -22.99
C ASN A 366 -6.08 -7.11 -24.39
N GLY A 367 -4.91 -6.54 -24.73
CA GLY A 367 -4.62 -5.98 -26.04
C GLY A 367 -5.34 -4.66 -26.34
N PHE A 368 -5.75 -3.90 -25.31
CA PHE A 368 -6.31 -2.57 -25.53
C PHE A 368 -5.26 -1.66 -26.16
N SER A 369 -5.65 -0.92 -27.20
CA SER A 369 -4.76 0.03 -27.85
C SER A 369 -4.38 1.19 -26.93
N ALA A 370 -3.30 1.89 -27.23
CA ALA A 370 -2.89 3.08 -26.48
C ALA A 370 -4.02 4.13 -26.35
N LEU A 371 -4.87 4.26 -27.37
CA LEU A 371 -6.02 5.15 -27.35
C LEU A 371 -7.10 4.68 -26.34
N GLU A 372 -7.42 3.39 -26.35
CA GLU A 372 -8.42 2.80 -25.44
C GLU A 372 -7.95 2.83 -23.99
N GLN A 373 -6.66 2.57 -23.74
CA GLN A 373 -6.05 2.67 -22.41
C GLN A 373 -6.17 4.09 -21.85
N VAL A 374 -5.91 5.11 -22.67
CA VAL A 374 -6.09 6.52 -22.27
C VAL A 374 -7.56 6.85 -22.03
N ARG A 375 -8.48 6.44 -22.92
CA ARG A 375 -9.93 6.71 -22.77
C ARG A 375 -10.53 6.03 -21.54
N GLY A 376 -10.08 4.80 -21.25
CA GLY A 376 -10.49 4.04 -20.08
C GLY A 376 -9.99 4.69 -18.79
N MET A 377 -8.68 4.91 -18.67
CA MET A 377 -8.10 5.50 -17.45
C MET A 377 -8.60 6.93 -17.22
N GLU A 378 -8.71 7.74 -18.27
CA GLU A 378 -9.34 9.07 -18.18
C GLU A 378 -10.82 8.96 -17.81
N GLY A 379 -11.52 7.96 -18.33
CA GLY A 379 -12.89 7.66 -17.96
C GLY A 379 -13.05 7.43 -16.46
N GLU A 380 -12.22 6.57 -15.86
CA GLU A 380 -12.22 6.30 -14.43
C GLU A 380 -11.93 7.57 -13.60
N VAL A 381 -10.81 8.23 -13.87
CA VAL A 381 -10.34 9.39 -13.10
C VAL A 381 -11.30 10.58 -13.23
N ARG A 382 -11.66 10.94 -14.47
CA ARG A 382 -12.48 12.12 -14.73
C ARG A 382 -13.92 11.92 -14.26
N HIS A 383 -14.49 10.73 -14.42
CA HIS A 383 -15.84 10.45 -13.93
C HIS A 383 -15.87 10.48 -12.39
N ALA A 384 -14.88 9.89 -11.72
CA ALA A 384 -14.75 9.96 -10.27
C ALA A 384 -14.69 11.41 -9.77
N LEU A 385 -13.82 12.25 -10.35
CA LEU A 385 -13.69 13.65 -9.97
C LEU A 385 -14.93 14.49 -10.31
N LYS A 386 -15.62 14.22 -11.43
CA LYS A 386 -16.89 14.91 -11.75
C LYS A 386 -18.00 14.58 -10.76
N SER A 387 -18.04 13.34 -10.27
CA SER A 387 -19.00 12.88 -9.27
C SER A 387 -18.70 13.46 -7.89
N ASN A 388 -17.42 13.44 -7.48
CA ASN A 388 -16.95 14.06 -6.26
C ASN A 388 -15.60 14.75 -6.49
N PRO A 389 -15.58 16.08 -6.70
CA PRO A 389 -14.33 16.81 -6.88
C PRO A 389 -13.41 16.79 -5.65
N GLU A 390 -13.94 16.42 -4.48
CA GLU A 390 -13.17 16.30 -3.24
C GLU A 390 -12.48 14.93 -3.10
N MET A 391 -12.75 13.97 -4.00
CA MET A 391 -12.18 12.62 -3.93
C MET A 391 -10.68 12.63 -4.22
N ASP A 392 -9.91 12.11 -3.28
CA ASP A 392 -8.50 11.83 -3.53
C ASP A 392 -8.35 10.52 -4.33
N ILE A 393 -7.38 10.46 -5.24
CA ILE A 393 -7.15 9.30 -6.10
C ILE A 393 -5.66 8.92 -6.06
N VAL A 394 -5.37 7.63 -6.00
CA VAL A 394 -4.01 7.07 -6.15
C VAL A 394 -4.00 6.06 -7.30
N MET A 395 -3.07 6.22 -8.22
CA MET A 395 -2.90 5.33 -9.37
C MET A 395 -1.72 4.36 -9.15
N LEU A 396 -1.93 3.07 -9.42
CA LEU A 396 -0.92 2.03 -9.22
C LEU A 396 -0.59 1.30 -10.52
N HIS A 397 0.69 1.01 -10.74
CA HIS A 397 1.17 0.26 -11.91
C HIS A 397 1.88 -1.02 -11.49
N PHE A 398 1.17 -2.15 -11.50
CA PHE A 398 1.73 -3.45 -11.12
C PHE A 398 2.65 -4.07 -12.18
N ILE A 399 3.48 -5.04 -11.76
CA ILE A 399 4.34 -5.84 -12.63
C ILE A 399 3.66 -7.13 -13.08
N TYR A 400 4.03 -7.63 -14.25
CA TYR A 400 3.77 -9.00 -14.68
C TYR A 400 4.87 -9.51 -15.62
N ASP A 401 4.89 -10.81 -15.93
CA ASP A 401 6.02 -11.50 -16.58
C ASP A 401 6.62 -10.77 -17.80
N PRO A 402 5.83 -10.28 -18.77
CA PRO A 402 6.34 -9.59 -19.97
C PRO A 402 6.99 -8.23 -19.69
N PHE A 403 6.68 -7.57 -18.57
CA PHE A 403 7.29 -6.29 -18.20
C PHE A 403 8.69 -6.46 -17.61
N ILE A 404 9.01 -7.60 -17.00
CA ILE A 404 10.31 -7.87 -16.36
C ILE A 404 11.50 -7.60 -17.32
N PRO A 405 11.56 -8.15 -18.55
CA PRO A 405 12.67 -7.86 -19.46
C PRO A 405 12.69 -6.40 -19.96
N MET A 406 11.59 -5.66 -19.88
CA MET A 406 11.57 -4.22 -20.18
C MET A 406 12.27 -3.44 -19.07
N VAL A 407 11.95 -3.71 -17.81
CA VAL A 407 12.62 -3.09 -16.65
C VAL A 407 14.11 -3.39 -16.65
N ALA A 408 14.51 -4.62 -16.98
CA ALA A 408 15.93 -4.99 -17.14
C ALA A 408 16.67 -4.19 -18.22
N ARG A 409 15.95 -3.69 -19.23
CA ARG A 409 16.46 -2.80 -20.27
C ARG A 409 16.25 -1.32 -19.95
N LYS A 410 15.79 -0.98 -18.74
CA LYS A 410 15.44 0.38 -18.31
C LYS A 410 14.36 1.02 -19.19
N GLN A 411 13.39 0.21 -19.63
CA GLN A 411 12.25 0.63 -20.42
C GLN A 411 10.98 0.60 -19.57
N THR A 412 10.17 1.64 -19.68
CA THR A 412 8.82 1.68 -19.11
C THR A 412 7.82 1.11 -20.13
N PRO A 413 6.93 0.19 -19.73
CA PRO A 413 5.83 -0.27 -20.57
C PRO A 413 4.95 0.88 -21.09
N ASP A 414 4.55 0.81 -22.36
CA ASP A 414 3.74 1.86 -23.01
C ASP A 414 2.40 2.08 -22.30
N VAL A 415 1.78 1.02 -21.78
CA VAL A 415 0.54 1.13 -20.98
C VAL A 415 0.72 2.00 -19.74
N ILE A 416 1.85 1.87 -19.04
CA ILE A 416 2.17 2.70 -17.88
C ILE A 416 2.35 4.15 -18.33
N LEU A 417 3.03 4.39 -19.45
CA LEU A 417 3.16 5.74 -20.02
C LEU A 417 1.80 6.35 -20.39
N ASN A 418 0.88 5.55 -20.92
CA ASN A 418 -0.47 5.99 -21.27
C ASN A 418 -1.30 6.36 -20.03
N HIS A 419 -1.26 5.54 -18.98
CA HIS A 419 -1.92 5.84 -17.71
C HIS A 419 -1.28 7.06 -17.02
N GLU A 420 0.05 7.19 -17.05
CA GLU A 420 0.77 8.36 -16.53
C GLU A 420 0.42 9.66 -17.26
N ARG A 421 0.06 9.62 -18.55
CA ARG A 421 -0.44 10.81 -19.26
C ARG A 421 -1.74 11.32 -18.63
N VAL A 422 -2.64 10.40 -18.25
CA VAL A 422 -3.86 10.74 -17.51
C VAL A 422 -3.51 11.27 -16.12
N ALA A 423 -2.66 10.57 -15.38
CA ALA A 423 -2.24 11.01 -14.05
C ALA A 423 -1.63 12.42 -14.07
N ASN A 424 -0.80 12.74 -15.07
CA ASN A 424 -0.23 14.08 -15.26
C ASN A 424 -1.32 15.14 -15.56
N HIS A 425 -2.30 14.83 -16.40
CA HIS A 425 -3.35 15.78 -16.80
C HIS A 425 -4.28 16.15 -15.64
N TYR A 426 -4.57 15.19 -14.76
CA TYR A 426 -5.46 15.37 -13.59
C TYR A 426 -4.71 15.56 -12.27
N LEU A 427 -3.38 15.68 -12.31
CA LEU A 427 -2.51 15.81 -11.13
C LEU A 427 -2.69 14.67 -10.11
N ILE A 428 -2.88 13.44 -10.57
CA ILE A 428 -3.05 12.26 -9.73
C ILE A 428 -1.67 11.71 -9.31
N PRO A 429 -1.43 11.50 -8.01
CA PRO A 429 -0.22 10.80 -7.56
C PRO A 429 -0.24 9.35 -8.02
N SER A 430 0.92 8.83 -8.42
CA SER A 430 1.03 7.48 -8.95
C SER A 430 2.27 6.72 -8.50
N ILE A 431 2.19 5.39 -8.47
CA ILE A 431 3.27 4.50 -8.03
C ILE A 431 3.61 3.49 -9.12
N ASN A 432 4.87 3.48 -9.54
CA ASN A 432 5.43 2.54 -10.51
C ASN A 432 6.01 1.31 -9.80
N LEU A 433 5.10 0.44 -9.33
CA LEU A 433 5.45 -0.83 -8.70
C LEU A 433 6.12 -1.78 -9.69
N CYS A 434 5.87 -1.62 -10.98
CA CYS A 434 6.57 -2.35 -12.03
C CYS A 434 8.09 -2.16 -11.96
N GLN A 435 8.54 -0.92 -11.83
CA GLN A 435 9.96 -0.61 -11.74
C GLN A 435 10.56 -1.05 -10.41
N GLU A 436 9.88 -0.77 -9.29
CA GLU A 436 10.35 -1.18 -7.97
C GLU A 436 10.63 -2.68 -7.89
N ILE A 437 9.64 -3.52 -8.25
CA ILE A 437 9.80 -4.97 -8.16
C ILE A 437 10.86 -5.49 -9.12
N GLY A 438 10.93 -4.94 -10.33
CA GLY A 438 11.96 -5.32 -11.30
C GLY A 438 13.38 -5.00 -10.85
N GLU A 439 13.59 -3.86 -10.18
CA GLU A 439 14.90 -3.47 -9.64
C GLU A 439 15.29 -4.30 -8.41
N ARG A 440 14.36 -4.58 -7.49
CA ARG A 440 14.62 -5.48 -6.34
C ARG A 440 15.03 -6.88 -6.78
N MET A 441 14.38 -7.42 -7.82
CA MET A 441 14.76 -8.71 -8.40
C MET A 441 16.15 -8.67 -9.06
N GLN A 442 16.51 -7.56 -9.72
CA GLN A 442 17.85 -7.38 -10.31
C GLN A 442 18.95 -7.28 -9.24
N ASP A 443 18.64 -6.65 -8.11
CA ASP A 443 19.53 -6.57 -6.95
C ASP A 443 19.57 -7.87 -6.13
N GLY A 444 18.77 -8.87 -6.50
CA GLY A 444 18.77 -10.20 -5.91
C GLY A 444 18.07 -10.30 -4.55
N GLU A 445 17.17 -9.38 -4.21
CA GLU A 445 16.42 -9.43 -2.95
C GLU A 445 15.45 -10.62 -2.90
N PHE A 446 14.90 -10.99 -4.06
CA PHE A 446 14.03 -12.15 -4.26
C PHE A 446 13.92 -12.46 -5.75
N THR A 447 13.43 -13.65 -6.06
CA THR A 447 13.09 -14.12 -7.40
C THR A 447 11.63 -13.87 -7.73
N TRP A 448 11.27 -13.97 -9.01
CA TRP A 448 9.88 -13.87 -9.47
C TRP A 448 8.96 -14.93 -8.83
N ASP A 449 9.49 -16.14 -8.62
CA ASP A 449 8.77 -17.23 -7.98
C ASP A 449 8.53 -16.98 -6.48
N GLU A 450 9.51 -16.38 -5.79
CA GLU A 450 9.35 -15.96 -4.38
C GLU A 450 8.34 -14.82 -4.27
N PHE A 451 8.38 -13.85 -5.19
CA PHE A 451 7.38 -12.80 -5.31
C PHE A 451 5.97 -13.37 -5.53
N GLY A 452 5.86 -14.40 -6.36
CA GLY A 452 4.63 -15.17 -6.59
C GLY A 452 4.05 -15.09 -8.00
N GLY A 453 4.70 -14.37 -8.92
CA GLY A 453 4.20 -14.19 -10.27
C GLY A 453 3.30 -12.96 -10.45
N THR A 454 2.56 -12.95 -11.55
CA THR A 454 1.57 -11.91 -11.90
C THR A 454 0.52 -11.73 -10.79
N HIS A 455 0.12 -12.83 -10.15
CA HIS A 455 -0.75 -12.85 -8.97
C HIS A 455 0.13 -13.08 -7.74
N PRO A 456 0.60 -12.03 -7.05
CA PRO A 456 1.67 -12.16 -6.07
C PRO A 456 1.26 -13.04 -4.89
N LYS A 457 2.24 -13.67 -4.26
CA LYS A 457 2.06 -14.31 -2.95
C LYS A 457 1.85 -13.23 -1.88
N PRO A 458 1.43 -13.61 -0.65
CA PRO A 458 1.38 -12.68 0.47
C PRO A 458 2.69 -11.89 0.68
N PHE A 459 3.83 -12.50 0.34
CA PHE A 459 5.14 -11.85 0.32
C PHE A 459 5.21 -10.68 -0.69
N GLY A 460 4.83 -10.90 -1.95
CA GLY A 460 4.89 -9.86 -3.00
C GLY A 460 3.97 -8.67 -2.70
N HIS A 461 2.78 -8.93 -2.13
CA HIS A 461 1.84 -7.87 -1.73
C HIS A 461 2.40 -6.91 -0.66
N LYS A 462 3.42 -7.31 0.11
CA LYS A 462 4.07 -6.44 1.10
C LYS A 462 4.73 -5.23 0.45
N PHE A 463 5.39 -5.42 -0.68
CA PHE A 463 6.10 -4.34 -1.38
C PHE A 463 5.10 -3.32 -1.95
N TYR A 464 3.99 -3.80 -2.51
CA TYR A 464 2.91 -2.92 -2.97
C TYR A 464 2.35 -2.06 -1.84
N ALA A 465 2.06 -2.67 -0.69
CA ALA A 465 1.55 -1.96 0.48
C ALA A 465 2.59 -1.00 1.10
N ALA A 466 3.88 -1.36 1.08
CA ALA A 466 4.95 -0.52 1.61
C ALA A 466 5.15 0.75 0.77
N ALA A 467 5.15 0.65 -0.55
CA ALA A 467 5.25 1.81 -1.44
C ALA A 467 4.06 2.77 -1.29
N ILE A 468 2.84 2.24 -1.12
CA ILE A 468 1.65 3.05 -0.79
C ILE A 468 1.81 3.73 0.56
N GLY A 469 2.34 3.01 1.57
CA GLY A 469 2.66 3.57 2.87
C GLY A 469 3.67 4.73 2.81
N HIS A 470 4.68 4.66 1.93
CA HIS A 470 5.59 5.78 1.69
C HIS A 470 4.93 6.95 1.01
N LEU A 471 4.06 6.71 0.02
CA LEU A 471 3.31 7.78 -0.62
C LEU A 471 2.44 8.53 0.41
N PHE A 472 1.79 7.80 1.33
CA PHE A 472 1.07 8.40 2.45
C PHE A 472 1.97 9.21 3.38
N ASP A 473 3.13 8.67 3.74
CA ASP A 473 4.09 9.38 4.59
C ASP A 473 4.52 10.71 3.95
N ASP A 474 4.76 10.74 2.63
CA ASP A 474 5.18 11.96 1.93
C ASP A 474 4.02 12.95 1.75
N LEU A 475 2.87 12.49 1.27
CA LEU A 475 1.73 13.36 0.96
C LEU A 475 0.95 13.86 2.18
N TRP A 476 1.03 13.18 3.32
CA TRP A 476 0.40 13.63 4.56
C TRP A 476 1.36 14.32 5.54
N LYS A 477 2.66 14.33 5.24
CA LYS A 477 3.64 15.06 6.04
C LYS A 477 3.28 16.54 6.13
N GLY A 478 3.29 17.08 7.34
CA GLY A 478 3.02 18.50 7.56
C GLY A 478 1.57 18.94 7.33
N LEU A 479 0.64 18.03 7.02
CA LEU A 479 -0.76 18.38 6.87
C LEU A 479 -1.44 18.62 8.22
N SER A 480 -2.35 19.58 8.24
CA SER A 480 -3.19 19.87 9.41
C SER A 480 -4.62 19.37 9.16
N PRO A 481 -5.23 18.63 10.12
CA PRO A 481 -6.61 18.19 9.97
C PRO A 481 -7.61 19.34 10.03
N GLU A 482 -7.19 20.54 10.46
CA GLU A 482 -8.04 21.73 10.47
C GLU A 482 -8.13 22.41 9.09
N LYS A 483 -7.30 22.01 8.12
CA LYS A 483 -7.36 22.54 6.77
C LYS A 483 -8.62 22.01 6.08
N ALA A 484 -9.40 22.91 5.48
CA ALA A 484 -10.64 22.54 4.79
C ALA A 484 -10.37 21.64 3.58
N VAL A 485 -11.37 20.81 3.26
CA VAL A 485 -11.42 20.03 2.02
C VAL A 485 -11.46 20.98 0.82
N VAL A 486 -10.69 20.67 -0.22
CA VAL A 486 -10.58 21.49 -1.43
C VAL A 486 -10.89 20.62 -2.66
N PRO A 487 -11.85 21.01 -3.51
CA PRO A 487 -12.06 20.38 -4.80
C PRO A 487 -10.77 20.33 -5.63
N HIS A 488 -10.44 19.17 -6.19
CA HIS A 488 -9.38 19.01 -7.18
C HIS A 488 -9.72 19.75 -8.46
N GLU A 489 -8.69 20.26 -9.12
CA GLU A 489 -8.86 20.87 -10.44
C GLU A 489 -9.20 19.80 -11.47
N ILE A 490 -10.31 20.01 -12.18
CA ILE A 490 -10.71 19.14 -13.29
C ILE A 490 -10.49 19.94 -14.58
N PRO A 491 -9.50 19.58 -15.43
CA PRO A 491 -9.29 20.25 -16.70
C PRO A 491 -10.58 20.35 -17.52
N SER A 492 -10.85 21.54 -18.06
CA SER A 492 -12.09 21.79 -18.82
C SER A 492 -12.23 20.86 -20.03
N LYS A 493 -11.10 20.52 -20.68
CA LYS A 493 -11.03 19.56 -21.78
C LYS A 493 -10.45 18.23 -21.29
N PRO A 494 -11.07 17.09 -21.65
CA PRO A 494 -10.40 15.80 -21.52
C PRO A 494 -9.18 15.73 -22.46
N LEU A 495 -8.25 14.81 -22.17
CA LEU A 495 -7.16 14.41 -23.05
C LEU A 495 -7.70 13.87 -24.37
N ASP A 496 -8.77 13.07 -24.30
CA ASP A 496 -9.47 12.59 -25.47
C ASP A 496 -10.96 13.00 -25.46
N ALA A 497 -11.44 13.54 -26.57
CA ALA A 497 -12.82 14.02 -26.68
C ALA A 497 -13.90 12.92 -26.51
N TYR A 498 -13.49 11.66 -26.63
CA TYR A 498 -14.29 10.46 -26.47
C TYR A 498 -13.89 9.62 -25.24
N SER A 499 -13.23 10.24 -24.26
CA SER A 499 -13.04 9.66 -22.92
C SER A 499 -14.33 9.01 -22.41
N TYR A 500 -14.21 7.89 -21.71
CA TYR A 500 -15.35 7.18 -21.12
C TYR A 500 -15.79 7.79 -19.77
N ASP A 501 -15.71 9.13 -19.66
CA ASP A 501 -15.92 9.90 -18.42
C ASP A 501 -17.39 10.05 -18.02
N ASN A 502 -18.29 9.42 -18.78
CA ASN A 502 -19.71 9.26 -18.49
C ASN A 502 -20.15 7.82 -18.84
N GLY A 503 -19.25 6.86 -18.60
CA GLY A 503 -19.49 5.44 -18.77
C GLY A 503 -20.50 4.90 -17.76
N ASP A 504 -21.47 4.12 -18.24
CA ASP A 504 -22.48 3.46 -17.42
C ASP A 504 -22.96 2.15 -18.07
N PHE A 505 -23.76 1.38 -17.32
CA PHE A 505 -24.47 0.23 -17.84
C PHE A 505 -25.86 0.60 -18.37
N ILE A 506 -26.26 -0.09 -19.44
CA ILE A 506 -27.66 -0.21 -19.83
C ILE A 506 -28.13 -1.61 -19.45
N ASP A 507 -29.23 -1.66 -18.69
CA ASP A 507 -29.89 -2.90 -18.31
C ASP A 507 -30.21 -3.74 -19.57
N ILE A 508 -29.82 -5.01 -19.54
CA ILE A 508 -30.04 -5.99 -20.61
C ILE A 508 -31.52 -6.15 -20.99
N GLN A 509 -32.45 -5.86 -20.06
CA GLN A 509 -33.89 -5.92 -20.32
C GLN A 509 -34.37 -4.82 -21.28
N LYS A 510 -33.59 -3.75 -21.50
CA LYS A 510 -33.93 -2.72 -22.50
C LYS A 510 -33.73 -3.21 -23.94
N ALA A 511 -32.99 -4.29 -24.15
CA ALA A 511 -32.86 -4.88 -25.48
C ALA A 511 -34.15 -5.61 -25.88
N ARG A 512 -34.64 -5.32 -27.09
CA ARG A 512 -35.72 -6.07 -27.70
C ARG A 512 -35.14 -7.29 -28.41
N SER A 513 -35.51 -8.49 -27.96
CA SER A 513 -35.23 -9.71 -28.70
C SER A 513 -36.09 -9.75 -29.96
N ASP A 514 -35.48 -9.51 -31.12
CA ASP A 514 -36.17 -9.61 -32.41
C ASP A 514 -36.26 -11.08 -32.85
N LYS A 515 -35.24 -11.88 -32.52
CA LYS A 515 -35.17 -13.31 -32.86
C LYS A 515 -34.23 -14.06 -31.93
N GLY A 516 -34.74 -15.03 -31.17
CA GLY A 516 -33.96 -16.10 -30.56
C GLY A 516 -33.13 -15.76 -29.32
N TRP A 517 -32.75 -14.49 -29.10
CA TRP A 517 -32.15 -14.06 -27.84
C TRP A 517 -33.12 -14.25 -26.68
N LYS A 518 -32.62 -14.71 -25.53
CA LYS A 518 -33.41 -14.97 -24.33
C LYS A 518 -32.75 -14.36 -23.11
N LEU A 519 -33.56 -13.81 -22.22
CA LEU A 519 -33.12 -13.50 -20.87
C LEU A 519 -33.10 -14.80 -20.06
N VAL A 520 -31.94 -15.14 -19.50
CA VAL A 520 -31.74 -16.29 -18.62
C VAL A 520 -31.43 -15.74 -17.24
N ASP A 521 -32.41 -15.81 -16.33
CA ASP A 521 -32.33 -15.15 -15.02
C ASP A 521 -31.20 -15.68 -14.12
N ASN A 522 -30.87 -16.96 -14.27
CA ASN A 522 -29.79 -17.63 -13.53
C ASN A 522 -28.87 -18.36 -14.52
N TRP A 523 -28.10 -17.59 -15.28
CA TRP A 523 -27.24 -18.15 -16.31
C TRP A 523 -26.07 -18.92 -15.69
N HIS A 524 -25.94 -20.20 -16.08
CA HIS A 524 -24.87 -21.08 -15.63
C HIS A 524 -24.50 -22.07 -16.75
N PRO A 525 -23.25 -22.07 -17.25
CA PRO A 525 -22.84 -22.99 -18.30
C PRO A 525 -22.55 -24.37 -17.72
N ASP A 526 -23.26 -25.39 -18.21
CA ASP A 526 -23.11 -26.79 -17.81
C ASP A 526 -21.91 -27.46 -18.54
N ASN A 527 -20.70 -27.08 -18.15
CA ASN A 527 -19.46 -27.68 -18.64
C ASN A 527 -18.32 -27.55 -17.61
N LYS A 528 -17.13 -28.07 -17.97
CA LYS A 528 -15.94 -28.08 -17.08
C LYS A 528 -15.08 -26.83 -17.16
N ALA A 529 -15.38 -25.86 -18.03
CA ALA A 529 -14.60 -24.63 -18.09
C ALA A 529 -14.67 -23.88 -16.75
N GLY A 530 -13.62 -23.16 -16.41
CA GLY A 530 -13.62 -22.23 -15.29
C GLY A 530 -14.66 -21.13 -15.51
N LYS A 531 -15.17 -20.56 -14.42
CA LYS A 531 -16.11 -19.44 -14.46
C LYS A 531 -15.70 -18.38 -13.45
N ARG A 532 -15.77 -17.10 -13.84
CA ARG A 532 -15.46 -15.99 -12.94
C ARG A 532 -16.67 -15.63 -12.07
N LYS A 533 -16.40 -15.33 -10.81
CA LYS A 533 -17.40 -14.85 -9.84
C LYS A 533 -18.08 -13.58 -10.37
N GLY A 534 -19.39 -13.44 -10.13
CA GLY A 534 -20.18 -12.30 -10.61
C GLY A 534 -20.66 -12.43 -12.06
N PHE A 535 -20.22 -13.46 -12.78
CA PHE A 535 -20.59 -13.75 -14.17
C PHE A 535 -21.17 -15.17 -14.34
N VAL A 536 -21.61 -15.77 -13.26
CA VAL A 536 -22.42 -17.00 -13.23
C VAL A 536 -23.46 -16.86 -12.14
N ASP A 537 -24.57 -17.58 -12.28
CA ASP A 537 -25.72 -17.52 -11.39
C ASP A 537 -26.30 -16.10 -11.32
N VAL A 538 -26.30 -15.42 -12.48
CA VAL A 538 -26.77 -14.05 -12.67
C VAL A 538 -27.60 -13.92 -13.95
N PRO A 539 -28.45 -12.89 -14.06
CA PRO A 539 -29.19 -12.63 -15.30
C PRO A 539 -28.23 -12.32 -16.46
N MET A 540 -28.43 -13.03 -17.57
CA MET A 540 -27.73 -12.75 -18.83
C MET A 540 -28.68 -12.81 -20.01
N LEU A 541 -28.39 -11.98 -21.02
CA LEU A 541 -29.03 -12.10 -22.32
C LEU A 541 -28.20 -13.07 -23.17
N GLU A 542 -28.81 -14.18 -23.56
CA GLU A 542 -28.14 -15.29 -24.24
C GLU A 542 -28.66 -15.49 -25.66
N ALA A 543 -27.73 -15.71 -26.59
CA ALA A 543 -27.97 -16.22 -27.93
C ALA A 543 -27.18 -17.51 -28.14
N THR A 544 -27.80 -18.51 -28.76
CA THR A 544 -27.18 -19.83 -28.96
C THR A 544 -27.12 -20.27 -30.42
N ARG A 545 -27.75 -19.53 -31.35
CA ARG A 545 -27.84 -19.94 -32.76
C ARG A 545 -27.47 -18.81 -33.73
N PRO A 546 -26.86 -19.15 -34.87
CA PRO A 546 -26.63 -18.17 -35.94
C PRO A 546 -27.91 -17.48 -36.39
N GLY A 547 -27.84 -16.17 -36.54
CA GLY A 547 -28.96 -15.32 -36.93
C GLY A 547 -29.94 -15.00 -35.81
N ASP A 548 -29.70 -15.44 -34.57
CA ASP A 548 -30.38 -14.84 -33.40
C ASP A 548 -30.01 -13.36 -33.36
N GLN A 549 -31.00 -12.47 -33.23
CA GLN A 549 -30.89 -11.02 -33.36
C GLN A 549 -31.62 -10.28 -32.22
N LEU A 550 -31.02 -9.18 -31.77
CA LEU A 550 -31.64 -8.19 -30.89
C LEU A 550 -31.48 -6.78 -31.46
N THR A 551 -32.30 -5.88 -30.92
CA THR A 551 -32.18 -4.44 -31.12
C THR A 551 -32.09 -3.75 -29.76
N LEU A 552 -31.24 -2.73 -29.64
CA LEU A 552 -31.18 -1.84 -28.47
C LEU A 552 -31.23 -0.38 -28.93
N GLU A 553 -32.11 0.40 -28.32
CA GLU A 553 -32.11 1.86 -28.44
C GLU A 553 -31.31 2.44 -27.28
N PHE A 554 -30.42 3.38 -27.57
CA PHE A 554 -29.57 4.02 -26.57
C PHE A 554 -29.27 5.47 -26.95
N LYS A 555 -28.80 6.25 -25.99
CA LYS A 555 -28.31 7.61 -26.20
C LYS A 555 -26.89 7.71 -25.67
N GLY A 556 -25.97 8.26 -26.46
CA GLY A 556 -24.59 8.45 -26.03
C GLY A 556 -23.61 8.46 -27.19
N LYS A 557 -22.32 8.55 -26.87
CA LYS A 557 -21.18 8.65 -27.80
C LYS A 557 -20.47 7.32 -28.03
N ALA A 558 -20.72 6.31 -27.21
CA ALA A 558 -20.14 4.99 -27.36
C ALA A 558 -21.11 3.92 -26.89
N ILE A 559 -21.02 2.73 -27.49
CA ILE A 559 -21.84 1.56 -27.13
C ILE A 559 -20.99 0.30 -27.22
N GLY A 560 -21.19 -0.61 -26.28
CA GLY A 560 -20.50 -1.88 -26.20
C GLY A 560 -21.32 -2.93 -25.47
N ILE A 561 -20.70 -4.09 -25.30
CA ILE A 561 -21.24 -5.18 -24.47
C ILE A 561 -20.23 -5.53 -23.39
N PHE A 562 -20.73 -5.80 -22.19
CA PHE A 562 -20.00 -6.54 -21.16
C PHE A 562 -20.53 -7.97 -21.18
N CYS A 563 -19.74 -8.89 -21.74
CA CYS A 563 -20.11 -10.28 -21.94
C CYS A 563 -19.19 -11.24 -21.21
N VAL A 564 -19.48 -12.53 -21.31
CA VAL A 564 -18.50 -13.59 -21.02
C VAL A 564 -18.04 -14.25 -22.32
N SER A 565 -16.73 -14.43 -22.43
CA SER A 565 -16.09 -15.09 -23.57
C SER A 565 -15.69 -16.51 -23.17
N GLY A 566 -16.54 -17.50 -23.47
CA GLY A 566 -16.32 -18.91 -23.13
C GLY A 566 -15.97 -19.82 -24.30
N PRO A 567 -15.90 -21.16 -24.08
CA PRO A 567 -15.46 -22.12 -25.09
C PRO A 567 -16.27 -22.13 -26.38
N SER A 568 -17.53 -21.71 -26.32
CA SER A 568 -18.45 -21.65 -27.45
C SER A 568 -18.68 -20.24 -27.99
N ALA A 569 -17.90 -19.24 -27.51
CA ALA A 569 -18.06 -17.83 -27.88
C ALA A 569 -18.07 -17.64 -29.41
N GLY A 570 -19.06 -16.90 -29.90
CA GLY A 570 -19.31 -16.71 -31.32
C GLY A 570 -18.80 -15.39 -31.88
N ILE A 571 -18.95 -15.24 -33.19
CA ILE A 571 -18.74 -13.96 -33.87
C ILE A 571 -20.07 -13.20 -33.90
N LEU A 572 -20.06 -11.98 -33.37
CA LEU A 572 -21.14 -11.03 -33.48
C LEU A 572 -21.07 -10.24 -34.78
N GLU A 573 -22.23 -9.92 -35.32
CA GLU A 573 -22.41 -8.93 -36.37
C GLU A 573 -23.24 -7.79 -35.80
N TYR A 574 -22.72 -6.57 -35.82
CA TYR A 574 -23.41 -5.39 -35.30
C TYR A 574 -23.51 -4.25 -36.32
N SER A 575 -24.57 -3.46 -36.20
CA SER A 575 -24.86 -2.26 -37.00
C SER A 575 -25.44 -1.20 -36.09
N VAL A 576 -24.92 0.03 -36.17
CA VAL A 576 -25.49 1.21 -35.50
C VAL A 576 -26.08 2.12 -36.57
N ASP A 577 -27.32 2.57 -36.35
CA ASP A 577 -28.08 3.49 -37.22
C ASP A 577 -28.19 3.03 -38.69
N GLY A 578 -28.21 1.72 -38.92
CA GLY A 578 -28.33 1.14 -40.25
C GLY A 578 -27.03 1.16 -41.07
N ALA A 579 -25.89 1.49 -40.44
CA ALA A 579 -24.58 1.34 -41.07
C ALA A 579 -24.29 -0.13 -41.47
N PRO A 580 -23.36 -0.40 -42.41
CA PRO A 580 -22.97 -1.76 -42.76
C PRO A 580 -22.56 -2.58 -41.53
N PHE A 581 -22.96 -3.85 -41.50
CA PHE A 581 -22.61 -4.74 -40.40
C PHE A 581 -21.10 -4.96 -40.30
N LYS A 582 -20.56 -4.76 -39.09
CA LYS A 582 -19.18 -5.10 -38.72
C LYS A 582 -19.17 -6.41 -37.95
N GLN A 583 -18.07 -7.17 -38.07
CA GLN A 583 -17.87 -8.42 -37.34
C GLN A 583 -17.01 -8.19 -36.10
N LEU A 584 -17.36 -8.84 -35.00
CA LEU A 584 -16.60 -8.86 -33.76
C LEU A 584 -16.49 -10.31 -33.30
N ASP A 585 -15.28 -10.84 -33.27
CA ASP A 585 -15.02 -12.13 -32.64
C ASP A 585 -14.97 -11.94 -31.12
N THR A 586 -15.82 -12.66 -30.39
CA THR A 586 -15.85 -12.58 -28.93
C THR A 586 -14.98 -13.65 -28.27
N PHE A 587 -14.35 -14.53 -29.05
CA PHE A 587 -13.44 -15.55 -28.53
C PHE A 587 -12.08 -14.93 -28.15
N THR A 588 -11.60 -15.20 -26.94
CA THR A 588 -10.29 -14.75 -26.43
C THR A 588 -9.33 -15.93 -26.31
N GLU A 589 -8.04 -15.67 -26.09
CA GLU A 589 -7.07 -16.75 -25.86
C GLU A 589 -7.37 -17.60 -24.61
N TRP A 590 -8.10 -17.07 -23.63
CA TRP A 590 -8.51 -17.83 -22.44
C TRP A 590 -9.82 -18.61 -22.63
N SER A 591 -10.57 -18.32 -23.68
CA SER A 591 -11.93 -18.84 -23.87
C SER A 591 -12.00 -20.36 -23.96
N HIS A 592 -10.91 -21.04 -24.35
CA HIS A 592 -10.84 -22.51 -24.40
C HIS A 592 -11.24 -23.19 -23.08
N ASN A 593 -10.88 -22.58 -21.95
CA ASN A 593 -11.01 -23.21 -20.63
C ASN A 593 -11.69 -22.31 -19.60
N LEU A 594 -12.14 -21.11 -19.96
CA LEU A 594 -12.66 -20.12 -19.02
C LEU A 594 -13.79 -19.30 -19.66
N TYR A 595 -14.89 -19.10 -18.94
CA TYR A 595 -15.82 -18.01 -19.20
C TYR A 595 -15.27 -16.73 -18.55
N ILE A 596 -14.57 -15.94 -19.36
CA ILE A 596 -13.87 -14.73 -18.91
C ILE A 596 -14.73 -13.49 -19.16
N PRO A 597 -14.93 -12.60 -18.17
CA PRO A 597 -15.66 -11.36 -18.37
C PRO A 597 -14.87 -10.43 -19.27
N TRP A 598 -15.53 -9.86 -20.28
CA TRP A 598 -14.89 -9.03 -21.28
C TRP A 598 -15.79 -7.89 -21.73
N VAL A 599 -15.22 -6.70 -21.89
CA VAL A 599 -15.92 -5.58 -22.53
C VAL A 599 -15.41 -5.44 -23.96
N TYR A 600 -16.35 -5.46 -24.90
CA TYR A 600 -16.10 -5.11 -26.28
C TYR A 600 -16.85 -3.84 -26.63
N MET A 601 -16.10 -2.82 -27.05
CA MET A 601 -16.70 -1.61 -27.62
C MET A 601 -17.05 -1.86 -29.09
N LEU A 602 -18.29 -1.52 -29.45
CA LEU A 602 -18.81 -1.68 -30.81
C LEU A 602 -18.62 -0.39 -31.61
N GLU A 603 -18.94 0.75 -31.00
CA GLU A 603 -18.62 2.08 -31.53
C GLU A 603 -18.15 2.97 -30.39
N THR A 604 -17.14 3.79 -30.63
CA THR A 604 -16.48 4.61 -29.59
C THR A 604 -16.51 6.11 -29.87
N GLU A 605 -16.95 6.53 -31.06
CA GLU A 605 -16.88 7.93 -31.53
C GLU A 605 -18.18 8.45 -32.14
N LEU A 606 -19.32 8.01 -31.60
CA LEU A 606 -20.65 8.47 -32.03
C LEU A 606 -20.92 9.92 -31.60
N LYS A 607 -21.88 10.56 -32.28
CA LYS A 607 -22.44 11.83 -31.82
C LYS A 607 -23.25 11.59 -30.56
N ASN A 608 -23.33 12.55 -29.64
CA ASN A 608 -24.22 12.38 -28.48
C ASN A 608 -25.69 12.60 -28.86
N THR A 609 -26.35 11.56 -29.37
CA THR A 609 -27.76 11.56 -29.78
C THR A 609 -28.38 10.18 -29.52
N ASP A 610 -29.67 10.04 -29.79
CA ASP A 610 -30.32 8.73 -29.82
C ASP A 610 -29.83 7.90 -31.01
N HIS A 611 -29.59 6.62 -30.75
CA HIS A 611 -29.00 5.64 -31.65
C HIS A 611 -29.75 4.31 -31.57
N LYS A 612 -29.63 3.51 -32.63
CA LYS A 612 -30.17 2.15 -32.69
C LYS A 612 -29.07 1.14 -33.01
N LEU A 613 -28.77 0.27 -32.05
CA LEU A 613 -27.92 -0.91 -32.23
C LEU A 613 -28.77 -2.09 -32.70
N VAL A 614 -28.33 -2.77 -33.76
CA VAL A 614 -28.79 -4.10 -34.16
C VAL A 614 -27.62 -5.06 -34.04
N LEU A 615 -27.81 -6.16 -33.32
CA LEU A 615 -26.78 -7.14 -33.05
C LEU A 615 -27.30 -8.54 -33.36
N ARG A 616 -26.53 -9.34 -34.09
CA ARG A 616 -26.91 -10.71 -34.47
C ARG A 616 -25.73 -11.68 -34.44
N MET A 617 -26.00 -12.95 -34.22
CA MET A 617 -24.98 -14.00 -34.29
C MET A 617 -24.62 -14.32 -35.74
N SER A 618 -23.31 -14.33 -36.06
CA SER A 618 -22.83 -14.80 -37.36
C SER A 618 -22.98 -16.31 -37.51
N LYS A 619 -23.00 -16.78 -38.77
CA LYS A 619 -22.81 -18.21 -39.08
C LYS A 619 -21.34 -18.62 -39.01
N LYS A 620 -20.43 -17.65 -39.06
CA LYS A 620 -19.00 -17.87 -38.85
C LYS A 620 -18.72 -17.98 -37.36
N LYS A 621 -17.64 -18.68 -37.02
CA LYS A 621 -17.06 -18.72 -35.68
C LYS A 621 -15.55 -18.65 -35.78
N ASN A 622 -14.90 -18.33 -34.67
CA ASN A 622 -13.49 -18.58 -34.51
C ASN A 622 -13.20 -20.07 -34.77
N GLN A 623 -12.06 -20.38 -35.41
CA GLN A 623 -11.68 -21.75 -35.72
C GLN A 623 -11.57 -22.62 -34.45
N ASP A 624 -11.19 -22.00 -33.34
CA ASP A 624 -10.95 -22.65 -32.06
C ASP A 624 -12.19 -22.66 -31.14
N SER A 625 -13.23 -21.91 -31.49
CA SER A 625 -14.50 -21.93 -30.75
C SER A 625 -15.26 -23.23 -30.98
N LEU A 626 -15.91 -23.75 -29.93
CA LEU A 626 -16.78 -24.91 -30.00
C LEU A 626 -18.18 -24.57 -30.55
N GLY A 627 -18.55 -23.29 -30.61
CA GLY A 627 -19.91 -22.85 -30.90
C GLY A 627 -20.02 -21.47 -31.54
N THR A 628 -21.22 -20.91 -31.45
CA THR A 628 -21.57 -19.57 -31.95
C THR A 628 -22.45 -18.85 -30.93
N GLU A 629 -22.20 -19.05 -29.64
CA GLU A 629 -23.03 -18.48 -28.57
C GLU A 629 -22.50 -17.13 -28.10
N CYS A 630 -23.36 -16.34 -27.46
CA CYS A 630 -22.97 -15.09 -26.82
C CYS A 630 -23.83 -14.86 -25.59
N GLN A 631 -23.21 -14.44 -24.49
CA GLN A 631 -23.90 -14.10 -23.25
C GLN A 631 -23.48 -12.72 -22.78
N ILE A 632 -24.45 -11.81 -22.76
CA ILE A 632 -24.27 -10.40 -22.38
C ILE A 632 -24.77 -10.21 -20.96
N ARG A 633 -23.90 -9.72 -20.08
CA ARG A 633 -24.23 -9.37 -18.70
C ARG A 633 -24.82 -7.97 -18.58
N ASN A 634 -24.26 -7.01 -19.32
CA ASN A 634 -24.71 -5.62 -19.43
C ASN A 634 -24.36 -5.09 -20.82
N PHE A 635 -25.10 -4.10 -21.30
CA PHE A 635 -24.56 -3.21 -22.34
C PHE A 635 -23.79 -2.08 -21.66
N VAL A 636 -22.74 -1.59 -22.31
CA VAL A 636 -21.96 -0.44 -21.80
C VAL A 636 -22.16 0.76 -22.70
N VAL A 637 -22.36 1.95 -22.13
CA VAL A 637 -22.63 3.18 -22.88
C VAL A 637 -21.84 4.34 -22.29
N ASN A 638 -21.35 5.25 -23.15
CA ASN A 638 -20.79 6.53 -22.70
C ASN A 638 -21.79 7.64 -23.06
N GLN A 639 -22.50 8.22 -22.09
CA GLN A 639 -23.67 9.09 -22.34
C GLN A 639 -23.33 10.55 -22.67
#